data_AF-A0A379T8G6-F1
#
_entry.id   AF-A0A379T8G6-F1
#
_cell.length_a   1.000
_cell.length_b   1.000
_cell.length_c   1.000
_cell.angle_alpha   90.00
_cell.angle_beta   90.00
_cell.angle_gamma   90.00
#
_symmetry.space_group_name_H-M   'P 1'
#
loop_
_entity.id
_entity.type
_entity.pdbx_description
1 polymer ?
#
loop_
_entity_poly.entity_id
_entity_poly.type
_entity_poly.pdbx_seq_one_letter_code
_entity_poly.pdbx_strand_id
1 'polypeptide(L)'
;MSITATLSLKKLEEHFGIQNQLSNRGYYSIFDILKLSKSEFTCKHQGLFGAKASKIYDTASGYATQIMLLFRKTYLAQAVQTSVYSTQLQDSNSVVLTKGGPTWQTLFADDWREYCQNGTPEAIDSPVAYLSWLYNQATNFESQMGVDNIIPLAVRRPDLAELMLDNDAINQVVPSLQLVNEVLEQSVTPYVNNVAQNTSVSEMLATTRYPTLLPYHYPHQQALLSLEASDESLQNIIKKTDIAWPYFVKQNLRAGKAETAWQLESNLAPEQRNIIIETFADSTTELTNFYHQSLGMNSSSFEQFVNSNIFCQQLSITKEEMENLIASTCNESKVSISDNYQPAYRVSGSDLYGASYINNYLNDSALLQDRSVVKDECTNPIPMYISSQGVSFVTGKFGSALKIDATENAEVYFKSNIATDGSQLIPFTLSFWCNIPADIQSGSLVVTNKTDHYASSAKGITVKAFPDTNGNCSLELSASDGITSPLTVSRIFPTNTWLFVCIEYSPDTHFYFITNVNGSGPTYYDTIKIDAPESIALEEEYWGFNGNYGNNYYKEHSSCRSVILYDDIAVWNKDINDREINSYLSKGTTALALNTPIHYYSCDAAGVSIINETPSKIELSQSQNEFYPERLFDRYGEYYKLCATKNNYIRLNEAICNQFDGNQNFSFGFLV
;
A
#
# COMPACT_ATOMS: atom_id res chain seq x y z
N MET A 1 46.74 22.85 -16.97
CA MET A 1 47.95 22.12 -17.45
C MET A 1 47.48 20.85 -18.14
N SER A 2 47.89 20.60 -19.39
CA SER A 2 47.64 19.29 -20.02
C SER A 2 48.49 18.25 -19.29
N ILE A 3 47.86 17.30 -18.59
CA ILE A 3 48.57 16.29 -17.81
C ILE A 3 49.09 15.22 -18.78
N THR A 4 50.38 15.30 -19.10
CA THR A 4 51.03 14.37 -20.01
C THR A 4 51.41 13.09 -19.26
N ALA A 5 51.08 11.92 -19.81
CA ALA A 5 51.49 10.64 -19.26
C ALA A 5 53.02 10.55 -19.07
N THR A 6 53.44 10.06 -17.91
CA THR A 6 54.85 9.87 -17.56
C THR A 6 55.57 8.93 -18.55
N LEU A 7 56.86 9.17 -18.77
CA LEU A 7 57.67 8.35 -19.69
C LEU A 7 57.68 6.86 -19.29
N SER A 8 57.62 6.58 -17.99
CA SER A 8 57.59 5.22 -17.46
C SER A 8 56.28 4.51 -17.77
N LEU A 9 55.14 5.22 -17.71
CA LEU A 9 53.85 4.68 -18.13
C LEU A 9 53.83 4.37 -19.64
N LYS A 10 54.38 5.27 -20.47
CA LYS A 10 54.48 5.05 -21.93
C LYS A 10 55.31 3.81 -22.28
N LYS A 11 56.45 3.62 -21.58
CA LYS A 11 57.28 2.40 -21.74
C LYS A 11 56.56 1.13 -21.31
N LEU A 12 55.71 1.22 -20.29
CA LEU A 12 54.88 0.10 -19.86
C LEU A 12 53.83 -0.23 -20.94
N GLU A 13 53.16 0.78 -21.49
CA GLU A 13 52.19 0.58 -22.57
C GLU A 13 52.83 -0.03 -23.82
N GLU A 14 54.04 0.42 -24.18
CA GLU A 14 54.84 -0.16 -25.28
C GLU A 14 55.20 -1.63 -25.02
N HIS A 15 55.57 -2.00 -23.79
CA HIS A 15 55.95 -3.36 -23.43
C HIS A 15 54.80 -4.38 -23.61
N PHE A 16 53.55 -3.95 -23.40
CA PHE A 16 52.36 -4.79 -23.56
C PHE A 16 51.61 -4.58 -24.88
N GLY A 17 52.07 -3.66 -25.74
CA GLY A 17 51.44 -3.33 -27.02
C GLY A 17 50.09 -2.60 -26.88
N ILE A 18 49.89 -1.84 -25.79
CA ILE A 18 48.63 -1.15 -25.42
C ILE A 18 48.78 0.37 -25.45
N GLN A 19 49.33 0.88 -26.55
CA GLN A 19 49.75 2.28 -26.66
C GLN A 19 48.59 3.27 -26.40
N ASN A 20 48.81 4.21 -25.48
CA ASN A 20 47.88 5.23 -25.00
C ASN A 20 46.57 4.71 -24.36
N GLN A 21 46.39 3.40 -24.17
CA GLN A 21 45.13 2.84 -23.65
C GLN A 21 44.96 3.07 -22.15
N LEU A 22 46.04 3.14 -21.38
CA LEU A 22 45.97 3.45 -19.95
C LEU A 22 45.83 4.96 -19.75
N SER A 23 46.54 5.76 -20.55
CA SER A 23 46.41 7.23 -20.52
C SER A 23 45.02 7.73 -20.94
N ASN A 24 44.37 7.09 -21.91
CA ASN A 24 42.99 7.42 -22.31
C ASN A 24 41.95 7.11 -21.22
N ARG A 25 42.32 6.33 -20.20
CA ARG A 25 41.45 5.98 -19.06
C ARG A 25 41.83 6.71 -17.76
N GLY A 26 42.62 7.77 -17.87
CA GLY A 26 42.94 8.64 -16.74
C GLY A 26 44.11 8.17 -15.87
N TYR A 27 44.88 7.16 -16.30
CA TYR A 27 46.14 6.83 -15.65
C TYR A 27 47.26 7.69 -16.25
N TYR A 28 47.89 8.55 -15.46
CA TYR A 28 48.95 9.44 -15.92
C TYR A 28 50.34 9.03 -15.40
N SER A 29 50.37 8.27 -14.31
CA SER A 29 51.55 7.69 -13.69
C SER A 29 51.40 6.20 -13.42
N ILE A 30 52.53 5.49 -13.36
CA ILE A 30 52.56 4.11 -12.87
C ILE A 30 52.02 4.03 -11.43
N PHE A 31 52.22 5.07 -10.63
CA PHE A 31 51.70 5.14 -9.27
C PHE A 31 50.17 5.25 -9.21
N ASP A 32 49.51 5.74 -10.28
CA ASP A 32 48.04 5.77 -10.33
C ASP A 32 47.46 4.36 -10.49
N ILE A 33 48.22 3.44 -11.12
CA ILE A 33 47.86 2.01 -11.17
C ILE A 33 47.97 1.38 -9.78
N LEU A 34 49.02 1.74 -9.03
CA LEU A 34 49.32 1.20 -7.70
C LEU A 34 48.46 1.77 -6.57
N LYS A 35 47.70 2.85 -6.82
CA LYS A 35 46.65 3.32 -5.90
C LYS A 35 45.52 2.30 -5.76
N LEU A 36 45.31 1.46 -6.77
CA LEU A 36 44.35 0.36 -6.75
C LEU A 36 45.06 -0.91 -6.28
N SER A 37 44.33 -1.78 -5.60
CA SER A 37 44.83 -3.13 -5.33
C SER A 37 44.93 -3.95 -6.61
N LYS A 38 45.78 -4.98 -6.60
CA LYS A 38 45.96 -5.90 -7.74
C LYS A 38 44.62 -6.54 -8.17
N SER A 39 43.79 -6.92 -7.21
CA SER A 39 42.45 -7.48 -7.44
C SER A 39 41.51 -6.49 -8.12
N GLU A 40 41.46 -5.24 -7.63
CA GLU A 40 40.61 -4.18 -8.19
C GLU A 40 41.02 -3.83 -9.62
N PHE A 41 42.33 -3.65 -9.85
CA PHE A 41 42.85 -3.35 -11.19
C PHE A 41 42.56 -4.48 -12.17
N THR A 42 42.75 -5.73 -11.74
CA THR A 42 42.50 -6.90 -12.58
C THR A 42 41.03 -7.02 -12.91
N CYS A 43 40.14 -6.89 -11.92
CA CYS A 43 38.69 -6.94 -12.11
C CYS A 43 38.21 -5.83 -13.06
N LYS A 44 38.63 -4.58 -12.81
CA LYS A 44 38.21 -3.40 -13.59
C LYS A 44 38.61 -3.49 -15.07
N HIS A 45 39.76 -4.08 -15.38
CA HIS A 45 40.29 -4.15 -16.75
C HIS A 45 40.36 -5.56 -17.34
N GLN A 46 39.69 -6.54 -16.71
CA GLN A 46 39.68 -7.93 -17.15
C GLN A 46 39.11 -8.09 -18.56
N GLY A 47 38.06 -7.34 -18.90
CA GLY A 47 37.43 -7.40 -20.23
C GLY A 47 38.33 -6.87 -21.37
N LEU A 48 39.31 -6.02 -21.06
CA LEU A 48 40.14 -5.34 -22.06
C LEU A 48 41.53 -5.94 -22.21
N PHE A 49 42.19 -6.21 -21.08
CA PHE A 49 43.55 -6.76 -21.08
C PHE A 49 43.56 -8.26 -20.79
N GLY A 50 42.41 -8.87 -20.43
CA GLY A 50 42.30 -10.30 -20.14
C GLY A 50 43.31 -10.73 -19.07
N ALA A 51 43.93 -11.89 -19.29
CA ALA A 51 44.99 -12.41 -18.43
C ALA A 51 46.24 -11.51 -18.35
N LYS A 52 46.38 -10.50 -19.22
CA LYS A 52 47.51 -9.56 -19.17
C LYS A 52 47.33 -8.49 -18.09
N ALA A 53 46.12 -8.24 -17.58
CA ALA A 53 45.87 -7.22 -16.56
C ALA A 53 46.72 -7.44 -15.28
N SER A 54 46.79 -8.70 -14.80
CA SER A 54 47.66 -9.03 -13.66
C SER A 54 49.14 -8.76 -13.95
N LYS A 55 49.61 -9.09 -15.17
CA LYS A 55 51.02 -8.88 -15.55
C LYS A 55 51.36 -7.39 -15.71
N ILE A 56 50.42 -6.60 -16.20
CA ILE A 56 50.53 -5.14 -16.27
C ILE A 56 50.70 -4.55 -14.85
N TYR A 57 49.92 -5.01 -13.88
CA TYR A 57 50.07 -4.58 -12.49
C TYR A 57 51.43 -4.99 -11.89
N ASP A 58 51.85 -6.23 -12.10
CA ASP A 58 53.12 -6.73 -11.55
C ASP A 58 54.34 -6.00 -12.14
N THR A 59 54.31 -5.69 -13.43
CA THR A 59 55.35 -4.91 -14.10
C THR A 59 55.32 -3.42 -13.71
N ALA A 60 54.12 -2.84 -13.53
CA ALA A 60 53.96 -1.50 -12.95
C ALA A 60 54.59 -1.42 -11.56
N SER A 61 54.34 -2.41 -10.70
CA SER A 61 54.96 -2.52 -9.38
C SER A 61 56.49 -2.64 -9.45
N GLY A 62 56.99 -3.43 -10.41
CA GLY A 62 58.43 -3.53 -10.69
C GLY A 62 59.05 -2.20 -11.13
N TYR A 63 58.41 -1.49 -12.05
CA TYR A 63 58.86 -0.17 -12.52
C TYR A 63 58.80 0.87 -11.41
N ALA A 64 57.77 0.88 -10.58
CA ALA A 64 57.69 1.76 -9.42
C ALA A 64 58.84 1.50 -8.43
N THR A 65 59.12 0.22 -8.15
CA THR A 65 60.25 -0.18 -7.31
C THR A 65 61.58 0.32 -7.90
N GLN A 66 61.78 0.15 -9.21
CA GLN A 66 62.98 0.64 -9.89
C GLN A 66 63.09 2.17 -9.86
N ILE A 67 61.99 2.89 -10.06
CA ILE A 67 61.95 4.36 -9.96
C ILE A 67 62.31 4.78 -8.53
N MET A 68 61.74 4.14 -7.51
CA MET A 68 62.07 4.43 -6.10
C MET A 68 63.54 4.15 -5.80
N LEU A 69 64.12 3.06 -6.33
CA LEU A 69 65.53 2.72 -6.16
C LEU A 69 66.46 3.69 -6.89
N LEU A 70 66.14 4.06 -8.13
CA LEU A 70 66.89 5.04 -8.92
C LEU A 70 66.84 6.43 -8.29
N PHE A 71 65.67 6.81 -7.78
CA PHE A 71 65.49 8.02 -7.01
C PHE A 71 66.40 7.98 -5.77
N ARG A 72 66.30 6.95 -4.92
CA ARG A 72 67.20 6.80 -3.76
C ARG A 72 68.67 6.85 -4.15
N LYS A 73 69.07 6.18 -5.23
CA LYS A 73 70.46 6.15 -5.71
C LYS A 73 70.96 7.52 -6.18
N THR A 74 70.17 8.25 -6.98
CA THR A 74 70.54 9.56 -7.51
C THR A 74 70.74 10.58 -6.40
N TYR A 75 69.85 10.61 -5.41
CA TYR A 75 69.96 11.52 -4.27
C TYR A 75 71.05 11.10 -3.27
N LEU A 76 71.27 9.80 -3.04
CA LEU A 76 72.44 9.33 -2.26
C LEU A 76 73.76 9.69 -2.97
N ALA A 77 73.83 9.52 -4.29
CA ALA A 77 75.02 9.91 -5.06
C ALA A 77 75.26 11.43 -5.03
N GLN A 78 74.20 12.23 -5.08
CA GLN A 78 74.27 13.69 -4.96
C GLN A 78 74.67 14.13 -3.54
N ALA A 79 74.14 13.47 -2.50
CA ALA A 79 74.55 13.69 -1.10
C ALA A 79 76.03 13.32 -0.88
N VAL A 80 76.49 12.19 -1.45
CA VAL A 80 77.89 11.77 -1.40
C VAL A 80 78.79 12.76 -2.14
N GLN A 81 78.43 13.20 -3.36
CA GLN A 81 79.19 14.22 -4.09
C GLN A 81 79.28 15.54 -3.32
N THR A 82 78.21 15.98 -2.68
CA THR A 82 78.21 17.20 -1.85
C THR A 82 79.09 17.04 -0.61
N SER A 83 79.11 15.85 0.00
CA SER A 83 79.96 15.53 1.17
C SER A 83 81.46 15.41 0.84
N VAL A 84 81.83 15.05 -0.41
CA VAL A 84 83.22 14.92 -0.84
C VAL A 84 83.88 16.30 -1.04
N TYR A 85 83.09 17.35 -1.33
CA TYR A 85 83.60 18.74 -1.38
C TYR A 85 83.65 19.43 0.00
N SER A 86 83.06 18.86 1.03
CA SER A 86 83.11 19.38 2.41
C SER A 86 84.05 18.52 3.27
N THR A 87 85.34 18.49 2.93
CA THR A 87 86.37 17.95 3.81
C THR A 87 87.04 19.08 4.58
N GLN A 88 86.43 19.49 5.70
CA GLN A 88 87.15 19.99 6.87
C GLN A 88 86.19 20.15 8.07
N LEU A 89 86.58 19.52 9.19
CA LEU A 89 86.15 19.70 10.59
C LEU A 89 85.03 18.79 11.16
N GLN A 90 85.50 17.83 11.98
CA GLN A 90 85.03 17.38 13.30
C GLN A 90 83.51 17.37 13.60
N ASP A 91 82.93 16.17 13.72
CA ASP A 91 82.47 15.63 15.02
C ASP A 91 81.91 14.20 14.88
N SER A 92 82.25 13.31 15.81
CA SER A 92 81.94 11.87 15.78
C SER A 92 80.52 11.51 16.26
N ASN A 93 79.50 12.31 15.90
CA ASN A 93 78.09 11.99 16.15
C ASN A 93 77.12 12.53 15.07
N SER A 94 77.60 12.84 13.87
CA SER A 94 76.72 13.17 12.76
C SER A 94 76.15 11.89 12.14
N VAL A 95 74.91 11.54 12.49
CA VAL A 95 74.01 10.85 11.56
C VAL A 95 74.14 11.61 10.23
N VAL A 96 74.47 10.90 9.15
CA VAL A 96 74.54 11.48 7.81
C VAL A 96 73.20 12.16 7.54
N LEU A 97 73.15 13.47 7.78
CA LEU A 97 72.06 14.33 7.35
C LEU A 97 72.13 14.26 5.83
N THR A 98 71.22 13.48 5.26
CA THR A 98 70.93 13.40 3.84
C THR A 98 70.42 14.76 3.36
N LYS A 99 71.32 15.75 3.32
CA LYS A 99 71.11 17.05 2.67
C LYS A 99 70.90 16.74 1.18
N GLY A 100 69.65 16.59 0.79
CA GLY A 100 69.23 16.22 -0.56
C GLY A 100 68.46 14.91 -0.69
N GLY A 101 68.10 14.18 0.38
CA GLY A 101 67.11 13.09 0.25
C GLY A 101 65.68 13.64 -0.01
N PRO A 102 64.72 12.80 -0.44
CA PRO A 102 63.29 13.14 -0.32
C PRO A 102 62.96 13.24 1.17
N THR A 103 63.22 14.40 1.75
CA THR A 103 62.65 14.75 3.03
C THR A 103 61.22 15.15 2.77
N TRP A 104 60.34 14.88 3.74
CA TRP A 104 58.95 15.29 3.67
C TRP A 104 58.81 16.78 3.28
N GLN A 105 59.68 17.63 3.84
CA GLN A 105 59.80 19.06 3.54
C GLN A 105 60.10 19.38 2.07
N THR A 106 60.91 18.60 1.34
CA THR A 106 61.23 18.89 -0.07
C THR A 106 60.16 18.38 -1.04
N LEU A 107 59.36 17.39 -0.63
CA LEU A 107 58.29 16.82 -1.45
C LEU A 107 56.95 17.56 -1.28
N PHE A 108 56.66 18.00 -0.05
CA PHE A 108 55.37 18.60 0.31
C PHE A 108 55.48 20.07 0.70
N ALA A 109 56.67 20.67 0.60
CA ALA A 109 56.93 22.06 1.01
C ALA A 109 56.45 22.39 2.43
N ASP A 110 56.62 21.42 3.35
CA ASP A 110 56.10 21.46 4.70
C ASP A 110 56.74 22.58 5.54
N ASP A 111 55.96 23.62 5.89
CA ASP A 111 56.36 24.66 6.83
C ASP A 111 55.79 24.33 8.21
N TRP A 112 56.68 24.06 9.17
CA TRP A 112 56.32 23.77 10.55
C TRP A 112 55.55 24.91 11.24
N ARG A 113 55.61 26.14 10.70
CA ARG A 113 54.82 27.28 11.16
C ARG A 113 53.35 27.20 10.76
N GLU A 114 53.04 26.41 9.75
CA GLU A 114 51.67 26.15 9.25
C GLU A 114 51.01 24.98 9.98
N TYR A 115 51.68 24.39 10.98
CA TYR A 115 51.11 23.31 11.76
C TYR A 115 49.89 23.83 12.54
N CYS A 116 48.77 23.18 12.29
CA CYS A 116 47.49 23.49 12.89
C CYS A 116 47.50 23.16 14.41
N GLN A 117 46.71 23.90 15.20
CA GLN A 117 46.59 23.63 16.64
C GLN A 117 45.71 22.40 16.86
N ASN A 118 45.81 21.76 18.03
CA ASN A 118 44.96 20.61 18.35
C ASN A 118 43.46 21.00 18.33
N GLY A 119 42.63 20.22 17.64
CA GLY A 119 41.19 20.46 17.50
C GLY A 119 40.80 21.51 16.46
N THR A 120 41.75 22.00 15.66
CA THR A 120 41.47 22.90 14.52
C THR A 120 40.89 22.14 13.33
N PRO A 121 40.13 22.82 12.45
CA PRO A 121 39.50 22.17 11.31
C PRO A 121 40.49 21.65 10.27
N GLU A 122 41.70 22.22 10.19
CA GLU A 122 42.76 21.78 9.29
C GLU A 122 43.50 20.53 9.80
N ALA A 123 43.24 20.12 11.05
CA ALA A 123 43.87 18.94 11.61
C ALA A 123 43.41 17.67 10.91
N ILE A 124 44.33 16.71 10.75
CA ILE A 124 44.07 15.43 10.06
C ILE A 124 43.09 14.53 10.85
N ASP A 125 43.00 14.74 12.16
CA ASP A 125 42.07 14.08 13.08
C ASP A 125 40.80 14.91 13.35
N SER A 126 40.60 16.00 12.58
CA SER A 126 39.41 16.83 12.70
C SER A 126 38.16 16.12 12.13
N PRO A 127 36.95 16.56 12.55
CA PRO A 127 35.70 16.16 11.92
C PRO A 127 35.65 16.47 10.42
N VAL A 128 36.35 17.51 9.97
CA VAL A 128 36.41 17.93 8.56
C VAL A 128 37.16 16.91 7.71
N ALA A 129 38.31 16.45 8.20
CA ALA A 129 39.09 15.42 7.55
C ALA A 129 38.28 14.12 7.43
N TYR A 130 37.54 13.77 8.50
CA TYR A 130 36.63 12.63 8.48
C TYR A 130 35.48 12.79 7.48
N LEU A 131 34.83 13.95 7.43
CA LEU A 131 33.75 14.26 6.49
C LEU A 131 34.22 14.17 5.03
N SER A 132 35.37 14.76 4.72
CA SER A 132 35.97 14.71 3.38
C SER A 132 36.30 13.27 2.97
N TRP A 133 36.87 12.49 3.89
CA TRP A 133 37.11 11.07 3.66
C TRP A 133 35.80 10.32 3.40
N LEU A 134 34.77 10.53 4.22
CA LEU A 134 33.47 9.86 4.10
C LEU A 134 32.76 10.19 2.78
N TYR A 135 32.79 11.45 2.36
CA TYR A 135 32.21 11.90 1.09
C TYR A 135 32.90 11.23 -0.11
N ASN A 136 34.23 11.15 -0.10
CA ASN A 136 35.00 10.45 -1.14
C ASN A 136 34.73 8.94 -1.14
N GLN A 137 34.57 8.32 0.02
CA GLN A 137 34.20 6.91 0.11
C GLN A 137 32.79 6.65 -0.43
N ALA A 138 31.81 7.48 -0.07
CA ALA A 138 30.44 7.36 -0.54
C ALA A 138 30.36 7.48 -2.07
N THR A 139 31.01 8.49 -2.66
CA THR A 139 31.05 8.68 -4.11
C THR A 139 31.79 7.55 -4.83
N ASN A 140 32.85 6.98 -4.23
CA ASN A 140 33.52 5.80 -4.76
C ASN A 140 32.59 4.57 -4.78
N PHE A 141 31.78 4.34 -3.74
CA PHE A 141 30.82 3.25 -3.72
C PHE A 141 29.75 3.39 -4.81
N GLU A 142 29.23 4.61 -5.01
CA GLU A 142 28.27 4.88 -6.09
C GLU A 142 28.86 4.54 -7.47
N SER A 143 30.14 4.87 -7.70
CA SER A 143 30.82 4.57 -8.97
C SER A 143 30.99 3.07 -9.27
N GLN A 144 30.93 2.22 -8.26
CA GLN A 144 31.10 0.77 -8.38
C GLN A 144 29.79 0.03 -8.67
N MET A 145 28.65 0.62 -8.33
CA MET A 145 27.34 -0.07 -8.31
C MET A 145 26.53 0.07 -9.62
N GLY A 146 27.01 0.85 -10.61
CA GLY A 146 26.34 1.07 -11.91
C GLY A 146 25.22 2.11 -11.85
N VAL A 147 24.99 2.81 -12.97
CA VAL A 147 24.15 4.02 -13.05
C VAL A 147 22.65 3.74 -12.88
N ASP A 148 22.19 2.54 -13.21
CA ASP A 148 20.75 2.25 -13.33
C ASP A 148 20.03 1.93 -12.00
N ASN A 149 20.78 1.71 -10.91
CA ASN A 149 20.22 1.22 -9.64
C ASN A 149 20.32 2.21 -8.45
N ILE A 150 20.91 3.40 -8.63
CA ILE A 150 21.17 4.32 -7.52
C ILE A 150 20.85 5.76 -7.92
N ILE A 151 20.18 6.50 -7.03
CA ILE A 151 20.09 7.96 -7.10
C ILE A 151 21.39 8.53 -6.50
N PRO A 152 22.26 9.18 -7.29
CA PRO A 152 23.56 9.64 -6.80
C PRO A 152 23.45 10.64 -5.64
N LEU A 153 24.45 10.68 -4.77
CA LEU A 153 24.49 11.62 -3.63
C LEU A 153 24.43 13.07 -4.12
N ALA A 154 25.12 13.38 -5.21
CA ALA A 154 25.10 14.71 -5.83
C ALA A 154 23.71 15.14 -6.34
N VAL A 155 22.81 14.18 -6.63
CA VAL A 155 21.43 14.46 -7.04
C VAL A 155 20.53 14.64 -5.81
N ARG A 156 20.71 13.81 -4.78
CA ARG A 156 19.89 13.85 -3.54
C ARG A 156 20.23 15.04 -2.65
N ARG A 157 21.50 15.42 -2.58
CA ARG A 157 22.08 16.44 -1.70
C ARG A 157 23.17 17.23 -2.44
N PRO A 158 22.78 18.08 -3.41
CA PRO A 158 23.72 18.92 -4.15
C PRO A 158 24.48 19.90 -3.24
N ASP A 159 23.86 20.30 -2.13
CA ASP A 159 24.40 21.20 -1.12
C ASP A 159 25.68 20.69 -0.45
N LEU A 160 25.85 19.37 -0.29
CA LEU A 160 27.03 18.81 0.37
C LEU A 160 28.33 19.03 -0.43
N ALA A 161 28.24 19.11 -1.76
CA ALA A 161 29.40 19.36 -2.61
C ALA A 161 29.83 20.84 -2.57
N GLU A 162 28.89 21.74 -2.32
CA GLU A 162 29.10 23.19 -2.26
C GLU A 162 29.35 23.70 -0.84
N LEU A 163 29.17 22.85 0.18
CA LEU A 163 29.37 23.19 1.58
C LEU A 163 30.80 23.71 1.83
N MET A 164 30.89 24.98 2.21
CA MET A 164 32.16 25.59 2.61
C MET A 164 32.56 25.09 4.00
N LEU A 165 33.77 24.54 4.13
CA LEU A 165 34.29 23.99 5.37
C LEU A 165 35.02 25.08 6.15
N ASP A 166 34.27 25.92 6.85
CA ASP A 166 34.78 26.98 7.72
C ASP A 166 34.54 26.69 9.20
N ASN A 167 34.99 27.59 10.08
CA ASN A 167 34.84 27.43 11.52
C ASN A 167 33.36 27.40 11.95
N ASP A 168 32.49 28.13 11.26
CA ASP A 168 31.08 28.24 11.61
C ASP A 168 30.35 26.95 11.22
N ALA A 169 30.62 26.38 10.04
CA ALA A 169 30.08 25.10 9.60
C ALA A 169 30.39 23.94 10.56
N ILE A 170 31.46 24.06 11.35
CA ILE A 170 31.94 23.01 12.26
C ILE A 170 31.47 23.24 13.70
N ASN A 171 31.56 24.48 14.17
CA ASN A 171 31.39 24.81 15.59
C ASN A 171 30.07 25.50 15.90
N GLN A 172 29.37 26.05 14.90
CA GLN A 172 28.09 26.71 15.14
C GLN A 172 27.02 25.67 15.46
N VAL A 173 26.37 25.84 16.61
CA VAL A 173 25.22 25.03 16.98
C VAL A 173 23.98 25.60 16.29
N VAL A 174 23.44 24.86 15.32
CA VAL A 174 22.22 25.20 14.59
C VAL A 174 21.10 24.19 14.86
N PRO A 175 19.83 24.60 14.91
CA PRO A 175 18.71 23.67 15.03
C PRO A 175 18.61 22.78 13.79
N SER A 176 18.51 21.46 13.98
CA SER A 176 18.44 20.51 12.85
C SER A 176 17.24 20.77 11.92
N LEU A 177 16.12 21.24 12.47
CA LEU A 177 14.92 21.55 11.68
C LEU A 177 15.15 22.71 10.70
N GLN A 178 16.00 23.67 11.05
CA GLN A 178 16.35 24.77 10.16
C GLN A 178 17.08 24.24 8.91
N LEU A 179 18.06 23.36 9.10
CA LEU A 179 18.79 22.73 8.00
C LEU A 179 17.86 21.89 7.12
N VAL A 180 16.90 21.18 7.71
CA VAL A 180 15.90 20.42 6.95
C VAL A 180 15.07 21.34 6.07
N ASN A 181 14.59 22.47 6.60
CA ASN A 181 13.81 23.43 5.83
C ASN A 181 14.63 24.08 4.72
N GLU A 182 15.88 24.45 4.98
CA GLU A 182 16.79 25.02 3.97
C GLU A 182 17.05 24.03 2.82
N VAL A 183 17.31 22.76 3.12
CA VAL A 183 17.51 21.72 2.10
C VAL A 183 16.24 21.48 1.29
N LEU A 184 15.07 21.43 1.93
CA LEU A 184 13.79 21.29 1.23
C LEU A 184 13.50 22.50 0.34
N GLU A 185 13.73 23.72 0.81
CA GLU A 185 13.55 24.95 0.04
C GLU A 185 14.47 25.01 -1.18
N GLN A 186 15.75 24.66 -1.02
CA GLN A 186 16.71 24.56 -2.13
C GLN A 186 16.28 23.52 -3.17
N SER A 187 15.71 22.39 -2.74
CA SER A 187 15.25 21.35 -3.66
C SER A 187 14.03 21.78 -4.49
N VAL A 188 13.17 22.64 -3.92
CA VAL A 188 11.91 23.09 -4.54
C VAL A 188 12.12 24.35 -5.40
N THR A 189 13.09 25.20 -5.06
CA THR A 189 13.37 26.48 -5.72
C THR A 189 13.51 26.39 -7.25
N PRO A 190 14.23 25.41 -7.84
CA PRO A 190 14.31 25.27 -9.30
C PRO A 190 12.95 25.06 -9.96
N TYR A 191 12.05 24.30 -9.32
CA TYR A 191 10.71 24.04 -9.84
C TYR A 191 9.82 25.27 -9.75
N VAL A 192 9.89 26.02 -8.64
CA VAL A 192 9.15 27.27 -8.48
C VAL A 192 9.57 28.30 -9.52
N ASN A 193 10.88 28.45 -9.75
CA ASN A 193 11.40 29.36 -10.77
C ASN A 193 10.98 28.99 -12.21
N ASN A 194 10.72 27.71 -12.48
CA ASN A 194 10.20 27.25 -13.76
C ASN A 194 8.71 27.59 -13.96
N VAL A 195 7.92 27.57 -12.88
CA VAL A 195 6.47 27.84 -12.92
C VAL A 195 6.18 29.34 -12.90
N ALA A 196 6.81 30.08 -12.00
CA ALA A 196 6.63 31.52 -11.83
C ALA A 196 7.98 32.21 -11.58
N GLN A 197 8.41 32.98 -12.58
CA GLN A 197 9.67 33.71 -12.48
C GLN A 197 9.53 34.85 -11.46
N ASN A 198 10.51 34.95 -10.55
CA ASN A 198 10.60 35.96 -9.48
C ASN A 198 9.62 35.81 -8.31
N THR A 199 8.98 34.64 -8.13
CA THR A 199 8.21 34.33 -6.91
C THR A 199 9.06 33.53 -5.92
N SER A 200 8.96 33.86 -4.64
CA SER A 200 9.59 33.07 -3.57
C SER A 200 8.86 31.74 -3.34
N VAL A 201 9.54 30.77 -2.74
CA VAL A 201 8.92 29.48 -2.35
C VAL A 201 7.75 29.71 -1.38
N SER A 202 7.91 30.65 -0.44
CA SER A 202 6.86 31.00 0.52
C SER A 202 5.60 31.58 -0.13
N GLU A 203 5.74 32.42 -1.16
CA GLU A 203 4.60 32.96 -1.92
C GLU A 203 3.89 31.87 -2.73
N MET A 204 4.66 30.95 -3.31
CA MET A 204 4.08 29.82 -4.04
C MET A 204 3.27 28.93 -3.08
N LEU A 205 3.84 28.54 -1.93
CA LEU A 205 3.15 27.74 -0.92
C LEU A 205 1.89 28.41 -0.35
N ALA A 206 1.85 29.74 -0.35
CA ALA A 206 0.69 30.51 0.09
C ALA A 206 -0.49 30.46 -0.90
N THR A 207 -0.26 30.06 -2.16
CA THR A 207 -1.28 29.99 -3.22
C THR A 207 -1.55 28.57 -3.71
N THR A 208 -0.62 27.64 -3.49
CA THR A 208 -0.81 26.21 -3.79
C THR A 208 -1.91 25.60 -2.92
N ARG A 209 -2.81 24.82 -3.53
CA ARG A 209 -3.97 24.20 -2.84
C ARG A 209 -3.81 22.72 -2.52
N TYR A 210 -2.96 22.00 -3.25
CA TYR A 210 -2.68 20.58 -3.04
C TYR A 210 -1.20 20.36 -2.71
N PRO A 211 -0.84 19.55 -1.69
CA PRO A 211 -1.70 18.71 -0.83
C PRO A 211 -2.52 19.53 0.19
N THR A 212 -3.49 18.89 0.86
CA THR A 212 -4.47 19.50 1.80
C THR A 212 -3.91 20.29 2.97
N LEU A 213 -2.64 20.07 3.34
CA LEU A 213 -1.94 20.88 4.34
C LEU A 213 -1.62 22.30 3.83
N LEU A 214 -1.70 22.53 2.51
CA LEU A 214 -1.58 23.82 1.85
C LEU A 214 -2.99 24.40 1.59
N PRO A 215 -3.14 25.73 1.47
CA PRO A 215 -2.09 26.76 1.39
C PRO A 215 -1.47 27.14 2.73
N TYR A 216 -0.14 27.31 2.74
CA TYR A 216 0.63 27.77 3.90
C TYR A 216 1.17 29.18 3.68
N HIS A 217 0.59 30.16 4.38
CA HIS A 217 0.99 31.56 4.27
C HIS A 217 1.90 31.99 5.44
N TYR A 218 3.21 31.86 5.24
CA TYR A 218 4.23 32.08 6.29
C TYR A 218 4.09 33.42 7.05
N PRO A 219 3.97 34.60 6.41
CA PRO A 219 3.84 35.87 7.14
C PRO A 219 2.56 35.97 7.98
N HIS A 220 1.50 35.24 7.60
CA HIS A 220 0.23 35.26 8.30
C HIS A 220 0.32 34.39 9.57
N GLN A 221 0.92 33.21 9.44
CA GLN A 221 1.23 32.35 10.59
C GLN A 221 2.12 33.09 11.59
N GLN A 222 3.15 33.79 11.12
CA GLN A 222 4.04 34.56 11.98
C GLN A 222 3.30 35.71 12.70
N ALA A 223 2.39 36.38 12.02
CA ALA A 223 1.54 37.39 12.65
C ALA A 223 0.65 36.77 13.74
N LEU A 224 -0.04 35.66 13.45
CA LEU A 224 -0.88 34.97 14.43
C LEU A 224 -0.09 34.50 15.66
N LEU A 225 1.08 33.90 15.46
CA LEU A 225 1.96 33.47 16.56
C LEU A 225 2.44 34.64 17.42
N SER A 226 2.75 35.78 16.78
CA SER A 226 3.18 36.99 17.51
C SER A 226 2.05 37.60 18.34
N LEU A 227 0.81 37.49 17.85
CA LEU A 227 -0.40 37.93 18.56
C LEU A 227 -0.74 37.00 19.73
N GLU A 228 -0.66 35.69 19.51
CA GLU A 228 -0.84 34.66 20.54
C GLU A 228 0.18 34.83 21.69
N ALA A 229 1.44 35.11 21.36
CA ALA A 229 2.48 35.40 22.36
C ALA A 229 2.18 36.66 23.19
N SER A 230 1.37 37.58 22.67
CA SER A 230 0.93 38.80 23.35
C SER A 230 -0.43 38.66 24.04
N ASP A 231 -1.05 37.47 24.02
CA ASP A 231 -2.43 37.21 24.48
C ASP A 231 -3.46 38.15 23.82
N GLU A 232 -3.20 38.53 22.57
CA GLU A 232 -4.10 39.36 21.76
C GLU A 232 -4.59 38.56 20.56
N SER A 233 -5.81 38.84 20.12
CA SER A 233 -6.35 38.29 18.87
C SER A 233 -6.42 39.37 17.80
N LEU A 234 -6.40 38.96 16.53
CA LEU A 234 -6.58 39.88 15.42
C LEU A 234 -7.91 40.64 15.55
N GLN A 235 -8.95 39.97 16.05
CA GLN A 235 -10.22 40.57 16.37
C GLN A 235 -10.08 41.67 17.43
N ASN A 236 -9.39 41.43 18.55
CA ASN A 236 -9.20 42.42 19.61
C ASN A 236 -8.43 43.65 19.14
N ILE A 237 -7.46 43.48 18.24
CA ILE A 237 -6.79 44.61 17.59
C ILE A 237 -7.77 45.43 16.77
N ILE A 238 -8.62 44.79 15.97
CA ILE A 238 -9.66 45.48 15.19
C ILE A 238 -10.63 46.22 16.12
N LYS A 239 -11.04 45.61 17.24
CA LYS A 239 -11.89 46.25 18.26
C LYS A 239 -11.25 47.51 18.86
N LYS A 240 -9.94 47.49 19.09
CA LYS A 240 -9.18 48.60 19.70
C LYS A 240 -8.83 49.71 18.71
N THR A 241 -8.67 49.37 17.44
CA THR A 241 -8.21 50.30 16.39
C THR A 241 -9.34 50.93 15.60
N ASP A 242 -10.47 50.23 15.39
CA ASP A 242 -11.57 50.77 14.61
C ASP A 242 -12.55 51.57 15.47
N ILE A 243 -12.62 52.89 15.20
CA ILE A 243 -13.56 53.83 15.82
C ILE A 243 -15.02 53.45 15.52
N ALA A 244 -15.27 52.67 14.46
CA ALA A 244 -16.60 52.20 14.09
C ALA A 244 -17.11 51.01 14.94
N TRP A 245 -16.26 50.39 15.77
CA TRP A 245 -16.64 49.31 16.67
C TRP A 245 -17.52 49.80 17.82
N PRO A 246 -18.54 49.04 18.28
CA PRO A 246 -19.00 47.75 17.76
C PRO A 246 -19.94 47.84 16.55
N TYR A 247 -19.76 46.94 15.58
CA TYR A 247 -20.53 46.93 14.34
C TYR A 247 -22.02 46.59 14.52
N PHE A 248 -22.38 45.89 15.60
CA PHE A 248 -23.76 45.49 15.87
C PHE A 248 -24.71 46.66 16.22
N VAL A 249 -24.19 47.86 16.46
CA VAL A 249 -24.98 49.06 16.77
C VAL A 249 -25.42 49.81 15.50
N LYS A 250 -24.88 49.45 14.32
CA LYS A 250 -25.14 50.16 13.06
C LYS A 250 -26.13 49.39 12.17
N GLN A 251 -26.93 50.14 11.39
CA GLN A 251 -27.98 49.62 10.50
C GLN A 251 -27.48 48.64 9.42
N ASN A 252 -26.19 48.66 9.07
CA ASN A 252 -25.59 47.78 8.06
C ASN A 252 -24.71 46.72 8.71
N LEU A 253 -25.35 45.76 9.38
CA LEU A 253 -24.70 44.65 10.10
C LEU A 253 -23.77 43.79 9.23
N ARG A 254 -23.98 43.74 7.90
CA ARG A 254 -23.32 42.76 7.00
C ARG A 254 -22.57 43.38 5.83
N ALA A 255 -22.22 44.66 5.87
CA ALA A 255 -21.56 45.32 4.74
C ALA A 255 -20.36 46.18 5.14
N GLY A 256 -19.30 46.12 4.33
CA GLY A 256 -18.09 46.91 4.49
C GLY A 256 -17.17 46.36 5.59
N LYS A 257 -16.67 47.25 6.47
CA LYS A 257 -15.66 46.88 7.48
C LYS A 257 -16.09 45.80 8.47
N ALA A 258 -17.40 45.66 8.72
CA ALA A 258 -17.94 44.64 9.62
C ALA A 258 -17.70 43.21 9.08
N GLU A 259 -17.92 43.02 7.78
CA GLU A 259 -17.71 41.75 7.09
C GLU A 259 -16.22 41.40 7.05
N THR A 260 -15.36 42.37 6.70
CA THR A 260 -13.90 42.17 6.70
C THR A 260 -13.37 41.83 8.10
N ALA A 261 -13.92 42.45 9.15
CA ALA A 261 -13.53 42.13 10.53
C ALA A 261 -13.90 40.70 10.93
N TRP A 262 -15.09 40.22 10.54
CA TRP A 262 -15.51 38.83 10.78
C TRP A 262 -14.69 37.83 9.97
N GLN A 263 -14.34 38.16 8.72
CA GLN A 263 -13.46 37.34 7.89
C GLN A 263 -12.02 37.29 8.40
N LEU A 264 -11.57 38.28 9.16
CA LEU A 264 -10.26 38.28 9.81
C LEU A 264 -10.31 37.56 11.16
N GLU A 265 -11.46 37.55 11.82
CA GLU A 265 -11.69 36.81 13.07
C GLU A 265 -11.59 35.28 12.89
N SER A 266 -11.82 34.76 11.69
CA SER A 266 -11.66 33.31 11.41
C SER A 266 -10.21 32.80 11.50
N ASN A 267 -9.22 33.69 11.60
CA ASN A 267 -7.78 33.36 11.57
C ASN A 267 -7.36 32.54 10.34
N LEU A 268 -8.13 32.56 9.26
CA LEU A 268 -7.83 31.86 8.02
C LEU A 268 -6.96 32.75 7.11
N ALA A 269 -5.95 32.16 6.49
CA ALA A 269 -5.10 32.84 5.52
C ALA A 269 -5.91 33.30 4.29
N PRO A 270 -5.44 34.31 3.52
CA PRO A 270 -6.18 34.83 2.38
C PRO A 270 -6.66 33.77 1.38
N GLU A 271 -5.79 32.84 0.98
CA GLU A 271 -6.17 31.79 0.04
C GLU A 271 -7.08 30.72 0.66
N GLN A 272 -6.93 30.40 1.95
CA GLN A 272 -7.86 29.51 2.66
C GLN A 272 -9.28 30.09 2.67
N ARG A 273 -9.40 31.42 2.81
CA ARG A 273 -10.69 32.10 2.68
C ARG A 273 -11.21 32.00 1.26
N ASN A 274 -10.38 32.25 0.25
CA ASN A 274 -10.79 32.14 -1.15
C ASN A 274 -11.39 30.76 -1.47
N ILE A 275 -10.77 29.68 -0.98
CA ILE A 275 -11.27 28.30 -1.16
C ILE A 275 -12.68 28.10 -0.54
N ILE A 276 -12.99 28.76 0.57
CA ILE A 276 -14.31 28.61 1.22
C ILE A 276 -15.40 29.43 0.51
N ILE A 277 -15.03 30.58 -0.06
CA ILE A 277 -15.99 31.53 -0.64
C ILE A 277 -16.18 31.30 -2.15
N GLU A 278 -15.31 30.52 -2.79
CA GLU A 278 -15.40 30.26 -4.24
C GLU A 278 -16.69 29.52 -4.60
N THR A 279 -17.26 29.89 -5.74
CA THR A 279 -18.45 29.22 -6.28
C THR A 279 -18.05 27.90 -6.92
N PHE A 280 -18.87 26.87 -6.73
CA PHE A 280 -18.64 25.57 -7.36
C PHE A 280 -18.65 25.69 -8.89
N ALA A 281 -17.76 24.96 -9.55
CA ALA A 281 -17.60 24.99 -11.01
C ALA A 281 -18.74 24.26 -11.73
N ASP A 282 -19.32 24.89 -12.75
CA ASP A 282 -20.47 24.34 -13.49
C ASP A 282 -20.06 23.64 -14.81
N SER A 283 -18.85 23.91 -15.33
CA SER A 283 -18.38 23.33 -16.59
C SER A 283 -17.37 22.19 -16.37
N THR A 284 -17.37 21.19 -17.27
CA THR A 284 -16.47 20.02 -17.21
C THR A 284 -14.99 20.42 -17.17
N THR A 285 -14.60 21.49 -17.87
CA THR A 285 -13.22 22.01 -17.89
C THR A 285 -12.84 22.68 -16.56
N GLU A 286 -13.74 23.48 -15.98
CA GLU A 286 -13.51 24.12 -14.68
C GLU A 286 -13.48 23.08 -13.55
N LEU A 287 -14.33 22.05 -13.61
CA LEU A 287 -14.29 20.91 -12.68
C LEU A 287 -12.98 20.15 -12.77
N THR A 288 -12.47 19.90 -13.99
CA THR A 288 -11.16 19.24 -14.16
C THR A 288 -10.04 20.07 -13.56
N ASN A 289 -10.04 21.38 -13.79
CA ASN A 289 -9.06 22.28 -13.20
C ASN A 289 -9.17 22.34 -11.67
N PHE A 290 -10.39 22.36 -11.13
CA PHE A 290 -10.64 22.34 -9.69
C PHE A 290 -10.10 21.07 -9.04
N TYR A 291 -10.46 19.89 -9.55
CA TYR A 291 -9.99 18.61 -9.01
C TYR A 291 -8.47 18.45 -9.14
N HIS A 292 -7.87 18.96 -10.22
CA HIS A 292 -6.43 18.92 -10.39
C HIS A 292 -5.72 19.87 -9.41
N GLN A 293 -6.20 21.12 -9.27
CA GLN A 293 -5.56 22.12 -8.42
C GLN A 293 -5.76 21.85 -6.92
N SER A 294 -6.97 21.45 -6.52
CA SER A 294 -7.34 21.28 -5.12
C SER A 294 -7.08 19.86 -4.59
N LEU A 295 -7.18 18.83 -5.45
CA LEU A 295 -7.09 17.42 -5.04
C LEU A 295 -6.05 16.59 -5.83
N GLY A 296 -5.25 17.23 -6.69
CA GLY A 296 -4.16 16.56 -7.40
C GLY A 296 -4.58 15.52 -8.45
N MET A 297 -5.87 15.48 -8.84
CA MET A 297 -6.39 14.47 -9.79
C MET A 297 -6.85 15.09 -11.11
N ASN A 298 -6.41 14.49 -12.22
CA ASN A 298 -6.88 14.82 -13.57
C ASN A 298 -8.22 14.12 -13.88
N SER A 299 -9.28 14.49 -13.16
CA SER A 299 -10.64 13.97 -13.36
C SER A 299 -11.64 15.11 -13.48
N SER A 300 -12.69 14.91 -14.27
CA SER A 300 -13.85 15.82 -14.35
C SER A 300 -15.04 15.35 -13.51
N SER A 301 -14.93 14.18 -12.87
CA SER A 301 -16.01 13.52 -12.12
C SER A 301 -15.58 13.17 -10.69
N PHE A 302 -16.54 13.22 -9.77
CA PHE A 302 -16.37 12.86 -8.37
C PHE A 302 -16.32 11.34 -8.13
N GLU A 303 -16.64 10.51 -9.13
CA GLU A 303 -16.74 9.05 -9.00
C GLU A 303 -15.47 8.39 -8.47
N GLN A 304 -14.29 8.96 -8.78
CA GLN A 304 -13.02 8.44 -8.28
C GLN A 304 -12.86 8.57 -6.75
N PHE A 305 -13.54 9.55 -6.16
CA PHE A 305 -13.54 9.81 -4.72
C PHE A 305 -14.57 8.95 -3.95
N VAL A 306 -15.39 8.15 -4.64
CA VAL A 306 -16.25 7.14 -4.01
C VAL A 306 -15.39 6.06 -3.33
N ASN A 307 -14.20 5.80 -3.85
CA ASN A 307 -13.25 4.90 -3.21
C ASN A 307 -12.63 5.58 -1.97
N SER A 308 -12.94 5.03 -0.80
CA SER A 308 -12.47 5.53 0.50
C SER A 308 -10.95 5.67 0.60
N ASN A 309 -10.19 4.74 0.00
CA ASN A 309 -8.73 4.78 0.02
C ASN A 309 -8.19 5.91 -0.84
N ILE A 310 -8.78 6.13 -2.02
CA ILE A 310 -8.39 7.24 -2.91
C ILE A 310 -8.74 8.57 -2.24
N PHE A 311 -9.93 8.69 -1.65
CA PHE A 311 -10.35 9.88 -0.92
C PHE A 311 -9.43 10.21 0.26
N CYS A 312 -9.15 9.22 1.12
CA CYS A 312 -8.24 9.39 2.26
C CYS A 312 -6.82 9.76 1.81
N GLN A 313 -6.32 9.13 0.74
CA GLN A 313 -4.99 9.41 0.21
C GLN A 313 -4.87 10.83 -0.34
N GLN A 314 -5.81 11.26 -1.17
CA GLN A 314 -5.78 12.59 -1.78
C GLN A 314 -6.00 13.70 -0.74
N LEU A 315 -6.83 13.45 0.28
CA LEU A 315 -7.05 14.42 1.35
C LEU A 315 -6.02 14.35 2.47
N SER A 316 -5.12 13.36 2.47
CA SER A 316 -4.19 13.09 3.58
C SER A 316 -4.89 12.99 4.95
N ILE A 317 -6.10 12.43 4.97
CA ILE A 317 -6.90 12.21 6.18
C ILE A 317 -6.95 10.72 6.50
N THR A 318 -7.12 10.41 7.78
CA THR A 318 -7.38 9.04 8.22
C THR A 318 -8.80 8.61 7.87
N LYS A 319 -9.04 7.29 7.82
CA LYS A 319 -10.39 6.74 7.62
C LYS A 319 -11.35 7.23 8.72
N GLU A 320 -10.88 7.37 9.96
CA GLU A 320 -11.69 7.86 11.07
C GLU A 320 -12.09 9.34 10.90
N GLU A 321 -11.16 10.19 10.46
CA GLU A 321 -11.43 11.60 10.17
C GLU A 321 -12.40 11.76 8.99
N MET A 322 -12.26 10.95 7.95
CA MET A 322 -13.21 10.89 6.85
C MET A 322 -14.61 10.52 7.36
N GLU A 323 -14.74 9.47 8.17
CA GLU A 323 -16.03 9.06 8.74
C GLU A 323 -16.66 10.15 9.62
N ASN A 324 -15.84 10.92 10.33
CA ASN A 324 -16.29 12.07 11.10
C ASN A 324 -16.79 13.20 10.18
N LEU A 325 -16.11 13.45 9.07
CA LEU A 325 -16.50 14.48 8.08
C LEU A 325 -17.84 14.17 7.42
N ILE A 326 -18.02 12.92 6.97
CA ILE A 326 -19.28 12.49 6.35
C ILE A 326 -20.36 12.10 7.38
N ALA A 327 -19.99 12.14 8.67
CA ALA A 327 -20.82 11.73 9.81
C ALA A 327 -21.42 10.31 9.65
N SER A 328 -20.66 9.44 9.01
CA SER A 328 -21.05 8.08 8.66
C SER A 328 -19.84 7.15 8.70
N THR A 329 -20.05 5.95 9.20
CA THR A 329 -19.11 4.82 9.07
C THR A 329 -19.54 3.93 7.91
N CYS A 330 -18.80 2.86 7.66
CA CYS A 330 -19.20 1.80 6.72
C CYS A 330 -20.58 1.17 7.05
N ASN A 331 -21.10 1.34 8.28
CA ASN A 331 -22.26 0.59 8.77
C ASN A 331 -23.38 1.45 9.35
N GLU A 332 -23.05 2.60 9.95
CA GLU A 332 -24.00 3.44 10.72
C GLU A 332 -23.61 4.93 10.67
N SER A 333 -24.58 5.83 10.91
CA SER A 333 -24.29 7.25 11.14
C SER A 333 -23.57 7.44 12.49
N LYS A 334 -22.52 8.26 12.51
CA LYS A 334 -21.84 8.67 13.75
C LYS A 334 -22.64 9.70 14.57
N VAL A 335 -23.77 10.18 14.06
CA VAL A 335 -24.53 11.25 14.72
C VAL A 335 -25.45 10.69 15.79
N SER A 336 -25.30 11.17 17.01
CA SER A 336 -26.20 10.89 18.14
C SER A 336 -27.19 12.04 18.36
N ILE A 337 -28.46 11.70 18.58
CA ILE A 337 -29.51 12.67 18.98
C ILE A 337 -29.21 13.12 20.40
N SER A 338 -29.22 14.43 20.66
CA SER A 338 -29.21 14.94 22.03
C SER A 338 -30.50 14.55 22.76
N ASP A 339 -30.40 14.07 23.99
CA ASP A 339 -31.55 13.69 24.83
C ASP A 339 -32.62 14.79 25.01
N ASN A 340 -32.25 16.04 24.75
CA ASN A 340 -33.15 17.21 24.84
C ASN A 340 -33.99 17.44 23.57
N TYR A 341 -33.74 16.70 22.48
CA TYR A 341 -34.47 16.83 21.21
C TYR A 341 -35.66 15.87 21.18
N GLN A 342 -36.88 16.40 21.08
CA GLN A 342 -38.11 15.61 20.90
C GLN A 342 -38.88 16.05 19.66
N PRO A 343 -38.87 15.24 18.59
CA PRO A 343 -40.04 15.10 17.73
C PRO A 343 -40.40 13.64 17.42
N ALA A 344 -41.65 13.44 17.02
CA ALA A 344 -42.37 12.17 16.91
C ALA A 344 -41.92 11.19 15.81
N TYR A 345 -40.73 11.38 15.21
CA TYR A 345 -40.19 10.50 14.17
C TYR A 345 -38.82 9.98 14.58
N ARG A 346 -38.78 8.73 15.04
CA ARG A 346 -37.54 7.97 15.33
C ARG A 346 -37.09 7.21 14.08
N VAL A 347 -36.56 7.91 13.08
CA VAL A 347 -35.81 7.25 12.01
C VAL A 347 -34.42 7.86 12.03
N SER A 348 -33.42 7.09 12.42
CA SER A 348 -32.02 7.50 12.38
C SER A 348 -31.59 7.61 10.92
N GLY A 349 -31.70 8.81 10.35
CA GLY A 349 -31.20 9.15 9.02
C GLY A 349 -30.22 10.31 9.11
N SER A 350 -29.19 10.32 8.26
CA SER A 350 -28.24 11.44 8.12
C SER A 350 -28.92 12.79 7.84
N ASP A 351 -30.14 12.70 7.32
CA ASP A 351 -31.13 13.68 6.90
C ASP A 351 -31.73 14.49 8.07
N LEU A 352 -31.57 14.04 9.33
CA LEU A 352 -32.04 14.74 10.53
C LEU A 352 -30.98 15.62 11.23
N TYR A 353 -29.74 15.68 10.73
CA TYR A 353 -28.62 16.28 11.46
C TYR A 353 -27.81 17.31 10.66
N GLY A 354 -26.95 18.09 11.35
CA GLY A 354 -26.09 19.13 10.75
C GLY A 354 -25.29 18.71 9.51
N ALA A 355 -24.97 17.41 9.39
CA ALA A 355 -24.27 16.85 8.23
C ALA A 355 -25.09 16.93 6.92
N SER A 356 -26.43 16.83 6.97
CA SER A 356 -27.28 17.01 5.78
C SER A 356 -27.29 18.46 5.27
N TYR A 357 -27.08 19.44 6.16
CA TYR A 357 -26.95 20.86 5.80
C TYR A 357 -25.62 21.15 5.08
N ILE A 358 -24.55 20.42 5.41
CA ILE A 358 -23.26 20.51 4.73
C ILE A 358 -23.32 19.79 3.37
N ASN A 359 -24.07 18.68 3.28
CA ASN A 359 -24.19 17.83 2.09
C ASN A 359 -25.42 18.14 1.20
N ASN A 360 -25.98 19.34 1.34
CA ASN A 360 -26.99 19.93 0.45
C ASN A 360 -28.37 19.23 0.36
N TYR A 361 -28.82 18.51 1.41
CA TYR A 361 -30.22 18.02 1.59
C TYR A 361 -30.88 17.16 0.49
N LEU A 362 -30.27 17.02 -0.68
CA LEU A 362 -30.95 16.59 -1.90
C LEU A 362 -30.72 15.11 -2.21
N ASN A 363 -29.73 14.47 -1.59
CA ASN A 363 -29.43 13.05 -1.74
C ASN A 363 -29.03 12.46 -0.38
N ASP A 364 -29.45 11.23 -0.10
CA ASP A 364 -28.97 10.46 1.06
C ASP A 364 -27.44 10.45 1.08
N SER A 365 -26.84 10.58 2.28
CA SER A 365 -25.38 10.51 2.45
C SER A 365 -24.85 9.24 1.79
N ALA A 366 -23.91 9.40 0.86
CA ALA A 366 -23.19 8.28 0.26
C ALA A 366 -22.41 7.55 1.37
N LEU A 367 -22.98 6.46 1.87
CA LEU A 367 -22.29 5.50 2.73
C LEU A 367 -21.00 5.06 2.05
N LEU A 368 -19.88 5.08 2.76
CA LEU A 368 -18.61 4.53 2.27
C LEU A 368 -18.77 3.02 2.08
N GLN A 369 -18.71 2.59 0.82
CA GLN A 369 -19.01 1.22 0.38
C GLN A 369 -17.74 0.35 0.47
N ASP A 370 -17.71 -0.62 1.38
CA ASP A 370 -16.58 -1.58 1.50
C ASP A 370 -16.86 -2.95 0.86
N ARG A 371 -18.08 -3.21 0.37
CA ARG A 371 -18.43 -4.49 -0.28
C ARG A 371 -19.36 -4.27 -1.48
N SER A 372 -18.97 -4.80 -2.62
CA SER A 372 -19.84 -4.95 -3.77
C SER A 372 -20.70 -6.19 -3.56
N VAL A 373 -21.96 -6.18 -4.04
CA VAL A 373 -22.81 -7.37 -4.05
C VAL A 373 -23.24 -7.70 -5.47
N VAL A 374 -23.29 -8.98 -5.80
CA VAL A 374 -24.02 -9.43 -7.00
C VAL A 374 -25.48 -9.50 -6.61
N LYS A 375 -26.32 -8.78 -7.36
CA LYS A 375 -27.74 -8.72 -7.09
C LYS A 375 -28.38 -10.08 -7.38
N ASP A 376 -29.22 -10.52 -6.46
CA ASP A 376 -30.20 -11.58 -6.73
C ASP A 376 -31.37 -10.97 -7.50
N GLU A 377 -31.66 -11.51 -8.69
CA GLU A 377 -32.68 -10.97 -9.59
C GLU A 377 -34.10 -11.54 -9.30
N CYS A 378 -34.25 -12.32 -8.23
CA CYS A 378 -35.52 -12.91 -7.81
C CYS A 378 -36.38 -11.99 -6.91
N THR A 379 -37.57 -12.46 -6.51
CA THR A 379 -38.59 -11.67 -5.81
C THR A 379 -38.27 -11.37 -4.33
N ASN A 380 -37.41 -12.16 -3.70
CA ASN A 380 -36.92 -11.95 -2.33
C ASN A 380 -35.37 -12.01 -2.36
N PRO A 381 -34.71 -10.93 -2.78
CA PRO A 381 -33.30 -10.98 -3.14
C PRO A 381 -32.42 -11.22 -1.91
N ILE A 382 -31.54 -12.20 -1.98
CA ILE A 382 -30.43 -12.37 -1.05
C ILE A 382 -29.14 -11.94 -1.75
N PRO A 383 -28.40 -10.95 -1.27
CA PRO A 383 -27.19 -10.52 -1.94
C PRO A 383 -26.09 -11.59 -1.86
N MET A 384 -25.34 -11.73 -2.94
CA MET A 384 -24.05 -12.43 -2.91
C MET A 384 -22.95 -11.41 -2.67
N TYR A 385 -22.24 -11.55 -1.56
CA TYR A 385 -21.14 -10.68 -1.18
C TYR A 385 -19.89 -11.04 -1.97
N ILE A 386 -19.19 -10.01 -2.47
CA ILE A 386 -17.90 -10.16 -3.14
C ILE A 386 -16.86 -9.22 -2.49
N SER A 387 -15.63 -9.70 -2.33
CA SER A 387 -14.52 -8.91 -1.81
C SER A 387 -14.07 -7.82 -2.78
N SER A 388 -13.50 -6.74 -2.24
CA SER A 388 -12.94 -5.63 -3.03
C SER A 388 -11.60 -5.96 -3.69
N GLN A 389 -10.94 -7.06 -3.30
CA GLN A 389 -9.70 -7.57 -3.88
C GLN A 389 -9.90 -8.97 -4.44
N GLY A 390 -9.16 -9.32 -5.50
CA GLY A 390 -9.17 -10.65 -6.12
C GLY A 390 -10.44 -11.02 -6.90
N VAL A 391 -11.44 -10.14 -6.99
CA VAL A 391 -12.65 -10.36 -7.80
C VAL A 391 -12.67 -9.39 -8.97
N SER A 392 -12.86 -9.92 -10.18
CA SER A 392 -12.96 -9.11 -11.41
C SER A 392 -13.96 -9.73 -12.38
N PHE A 393 -14.42 -8.94 -13.35
CA PHE A 393 -15.33 -9.42 -14.40
C PHE A 393 -14.56 -9.67 -15.68
N VAL A 394 -14.76 -10.86 -16.26
CA VAL A 394 -14.17 -11.28 -17.54
C VAL A 394 -15.27 -11.72 -18.50
N THR A 395 -14.92 -12.01 -19.75
CA THR A 395 -15.88 -12.60 -20.71
C THR A 395 -16.38 -13.95 -20.20
N GLY A 396 -17.69 -14.04 -19.98
CA GLY A 396 -18.39 -15.22 -19.48
C GLY A 396 -18.95 -16.11 -20.58
N LYS A 397 -19.75 -17.10 -20.17
CA LYS A 397 -20.51 -17.96 -21.06
C LYS A 397 -21.77 -17.26 -21.58
N PHE A 398 -22.46 -16.49 -20.73
CA PHE A 398 -23.71 -15.81 -21.07
C PHE A 398 -23.61 -14.28 -21.08
N GLY A 399 -22.40 -13.74 -21.01
CA GLY A 399 -22.13 -12.32 -20.99
C GLY A 399 -20.79 -12.06 -20.33
N SER A 400 -20.82 -11.63 -19.08
CA SER A 400 -19.67 -11.56 -18.19
C SER A 400 -19.65 -12.73 -17.22
N ALA A 401 -18.49 -13.02 -16.63
CA ALA A 401 -18.35 -13.99 -15.57
C ALA A 401 -17.56 -13.39 -14.41
N LEU A 402 -17.82 -13.88 -13.21
CA LEU A 402 -17.00 -13.60 -12.03
C LEU A 402 -15.69 -14.38 -12.13
N LYS A 403 -14.58 -13.68 -12.25
CA LYS A 403 -13.24 -14.22 -12.01
C LYS A 403 -12.92 -14.06 -10.53
N ILE A 404 -12.82 -15.18 -9.82
CA ILE A 404 -12.48 -15.23 -8.40
C ILE A 404 -11.06 -15.74 -8.26
N ASP A 405 -10.15 -14.87 -7.80
CA ASP A 405 -8.73 -15.14 -7.61
C ASP A 405 -8.39 -15.35 -6.13
N ALA A 406 -8.38 -16.60 -5.69
CA ALA A 406 -8.06 -16.94 -4.31
C ALA A 406 -6.61 -16.59 -3.92
N THR A 407 -5.69 -16.37 -4.87
CA THR A 407 -4.31 -15.99 -4.58
C THR A 407 -4.21 -14.57 -4.04
N GLU A 408 -5.16 -13.71 -4.42
CA GLU A 408 -5.33 -12.34 -3.91
C GLU A 408 -6.30 -12.25 -2.71
N ASN A 409 -6.60 -13.39 -2.08
CA ASN A 409 -7.55 -13.51 -0.97
C ASN A 409 -9.00 -13.10 -1.33
N ALA A 410 -9.43 -13.36 -2.57
CA ALA A 410 -10.82 -13.16 -2.97
C ALA A 410 -11.78 -13.94 -2.05
N GLU A 411 -12.89 -13.32 -1.67
CA GLU A 411 -13.95 -13.91 -0.86
C GLU A 411 -15.30 -13.64 -1.54
N VAL A 412 -16.04 -14.71 -1.86
CA VAL A 412 -17.36 -14.62 -2.49
C VAL A 412 -18.31 -15.63 -1.85
N TYR A 413 -19.45 -15.16 -1.33
CA TYR A 413 -20.45 -16.03 -0.71
C TYR A 413 -21.84 -15.39 -0.68
N PHE A 414 -22.88 -16.20 -0.49
CA PHE A 414 -24.20 -15.72 -0.05
C PHE A 414 -24.63 -16.45 1.23
N LYS A 415 -25.41 -15.76 2.08
CA LYS A 415 -25.98 -16.33 3.32
C LYS A 415 -27.42 -16.72 3.07
N SER A 416 -27.69 -18.01 2.89
CA SER A 416 -29.04 -18.53 2.76
C SER A 416 -29.07 -20.02 3.08
N ASN A 417 -30.02 -20.42 3.92
CA ASN A 417 -30.29 -21.83 4.22
C ASN A 417 -31.06 -22.44 3.05
N ILE A 418 -30.33 -22.88 2.03
CA ILE A 418 -30.89 -23.46 0.80
C ILE A 418 -31.01 -24.98 0.89
N ALA A 419 -30.13 -25.64 1.63
CA ALA A 419 -30.09 -27.10 1.76
C ALA A 419 -30.76 -27.59 3.04
N THR A 420 -31.07 -26.70 3.99
CA THR A 420 -31.62 -27.05 5.30
C THR A 420 -32.70 -26.10 5.78
N ASP A 421 -33.58 -26.57 6.66
CA ASP A 421 -34.49 -25.72 7.45
C ASP A 421 -33.89 -25.25 8.79
N GLY A 422 -32.59 -25.48 9.00
CA GLY A 422 -31.86 -25.22 10.25
C GLY A 422 -31.76 -26.45 11.17
N SER A 423 -32.42 -27.56 10.82
CA SER A 423 -32.38 -28.80 11.60
C SER A 423 -32.28 -30.07 10.74
N GLN A 424 -32.94 -30.07 9.58
CA GLN A 424 -32.98 -31.19 8.65
C GLN A 424 -32.60 -30.71 7.25
N LEU A 425 -32.12 -31.65 6.44
CA LEU A 425 -31.84 -31.38 5.03
C LEU A 425 -33.19 -31.32 4.27
N ILE A 426 -33.38 -30.29 3.47
CA ILE A 426 -34.56 -30.10 2.63
C ILE A 426 -34.17 -30.25 1.16
N PRO A 427 -35.12 -30.63 0.27
CA PRO A 427 -34.84 -30.71 -1.15
C PRO A 427 -34.38 -29.37 -1.72
N PHE A 428 -33.28 -29.40 -2.47
CA PHE A 428 -32.72 -28.22 -3.09
C PHE A 428 -31.91 -28.58 -4.33
N THR A 429 -31.77 -27.59 -5.21
CA THR A 429 -30.88 -27.66 -6.35
C THR A 429 -30.05 -26.38 -6.42
N LEU A 430 -28.73 -26.50 -6.36
CA LEU A 430 -27.77 -25.43 -6.60
C LEU A 430 -27.05 -25.73 -7.91
N SER A 431 -27.16 -24.82 -8.88
CA SER A 431 -26.50 -24.97 -10.16
C SER A 431 -25.71 -23.73 -10.55
N PHE A 432 -24.62 -23.92 -11.28
CA PHE A 432 -23.77 -22.84 -11.77
C PHE A 432 -22.91 -23.32 -12.92
N TRP A 433 -22.40 -22.38 -13.70
CA TRP A 433 -21.33 -22.63 -14.66
C TRP A 433 -20.00 -22.21 -14.07
N CYS A 434 -18.99 -23.07 -14.21
CA CYS A 434 -17.63 -22.71 -13.84
C CYS A 434 -16.62 -23.05 -14.94
N ASN A 435 -15.56 -22.28 -15.04
CA ASN A 435 -14.41 -22.58 -15.89
C ASN A 435 -13.16 -22.73 -15.01
N ILE A 436 -12.57 -23.93 -15.04
CA ILE A 436 -11.43 -24.31 -14.22
C ILE A 436 -10.19 -24.31 -15.10
N PRO A 437 -9.16 -23.51 -14.76
CA PRO A 437 -7.98 -23.41 -15.59
C PRO A 437 -7.07 -24.64 -15.46
N ALA A 438 -6.16 -24.82 -16.41
CA ALA A 438 -5.26 -25.98 -16.44
C ALA A 438 -4.24 -26.02 -15.29
N ASP A 439 -3.94 -24.88 -14.68
CA ASP A 439 -2.98 -24.70 -13.58
C ASP A 439 -3.64 -24.73 -12.18
N ILE A 440 -4.84 -25.31 -12.08
CA ILE A 440 -5.55 -25.49 -10.82
C ILE A 440 -4.69 -26.26 -9.79
N GLN A 441 -4.63 -25.73 -8.57
CA GLN A 441 -3.96 -26.37 -7.45
C GLN A 441 -4.80 -27.54 -6.89
N SER A 442 -4.10 -28.56 -6.39
CA SER A 442 -4.74 -29.74 -5.80
C SER A 442 -5.52 -29.38 -4.54
N GLY A 443 -6.82 -29.69 -4.54
CA GLY A 443 -7.71 -29.40 -3.42
C GLY A 443 -8.34 -28.01 -3.45
N SER A 444 -8.29 -27.30 -4.57
CA SER A 444 -8.96 -25.99 -4.71
C SER A 444 -10.47 -26.14 -4.46
N LEU A 445 -11.05 -25.22 -3.69
CA LEU A 445 -12.50 -25.21 -3.48
C LEU A 445 -13.21 -24.71 -4.75
N VAL A 446 -14.28 -25.39 -5.16
CA VAL A 446 -15.18 -24.92 -6.21
C VAL A 446 -16.40 -24.27 -5.57
N VAL A 447 -17.05 -24.98 -4.65
CA VAL A 447 -18.18 -24.45 -3.86
C VAL A 447 -18.26 -25.21 -2.53
N THR A 448 -18.63 -24.53 -1.46
CA THR A 448 -18.74 -25.16 -0.13
C THR A 448 -19.72 -24.41 0.77
N ASN A 449 -20.50 -25.12 1.58
CA ASN A 449 -21.25 -24.51 2.69
C ASN A 449 -20.53 -24.64 4.05
N LYS A 450 -19.34 -25.25 4.06
CA LYS A 450 -18.50 -25.44 5.26
C LYS A 450 -17.65 -24.21 5.55
N THR A 451 -17.75 -23.67 6.76
CA THR A 451 -17.04 -22.46 7.20
C THR A 451 -15.70 -22.73 7.90
N ASP A 452 -15.46 -23.95 8.35
CA ASP A 452 -14.23 -24.41 8.99
C ASP A 452 -13.07 -24.56 7.97
N HIS A 453 -11.82 -24.52 8.42
CA HIS A 453 -10.65 -24.81 7.59
C HIS A 453 -10.54 -26.29 7.20
N TYR A 454 -11.19 -27.21 7.91
CA TYR A 454 -11.26 -28.63 7.54
C TYR A 454 -12.33 -28.92 6.47
N ALA A 455 -12.27 -28.27 5.30
CA ALA A 455 -13.30 -28.38 4.26
C ALA A 455 -13.59 -29.83 3.77
N SER A 456 -12.69 -30.79 4.01
CA SER A 456 -12.96 -32.20 3.67
C SER A 456 -13.80 -32.93 4.74
N SER A 457 -13.47 -32.75 6.02
CA SER A 457 -14.06 -33.53 7.13
C SER A 457 -15.07 -32.77 7.96
N ALA A 458 -15.15 -31.44 7.85
CA ALA A 458 -16.16 -30.66 8.54
C ALA A 458 -17.56 -31.00 8.04
N LYS A 459 -18.54 -30.82 8.92
CA LYS A 459 -19.95 -31.06 8.64
C LYS A 459 -20.44 -30.17 7.49
N GLY A 460 -21.12 -30.75 6.51
CA GLY A 460 -21.69 -30.05 5.36
C GLY A 460 -21.26 -30.64 4.00
N ILE A 461 -21.33 -29.83 2.96
CA ILE A 461 -21.21 -30.18 1.54
C ILE A 461 -20.08 -29.35 0.91
N THR A 462 -19.20 -30.00 0.16
CA THR A 462 -18.09 -29.34 -0.53
C THR A 462 -17.83 -30.00 -1.88
N VAL A 463 -17.60 -29.17 -2.92
CA VAL A 463 -16.99 -29.60 -4.19
C VAL A 463 -15.57 -29.07 -4.27
N LYS A 464 -14.61 -29.97 -4.48
CA LYS A 464 -13.18 -29.64 -4.70
C LYS A 464 -12.74 -29.99 -6.10
N ALA A 465 -11.73 -29.26 -6.59
CA ALA A 465 -11.03 -29.56 -7.83
C ALA A 465 -9.62 -30.10 -7.56
N PHE A 466 -9.22 -31.11 -8.33
CA PHE A 466 -7.90 -31.71 -8.30
C PHE A 466 -7.34 -31.80 -9.73
N PRO A 467 -6.06 -31.45 -9.96
CA PRO A 467 -5.45 -31.63 -11.27
C PRO A 467 -5.26 -33.12 -11.59
N ASP A 468 -5.50 -33.50 -12.84
CA ASP A 468 -5.17 -34.82 -13.37
C ASP A 468 -3.91 -34.77 -14.23
N THR A 469 -3.20 -35.89 -14.30
CA THR A 469 -1.97 -36.10 -15.08
C THR A 469 -2.09 -35.78 -16.57
N ASN A 470 -3.30 -35.76 -17.13
CA ASN A 470 -3.54 -35.48 -18.56
C ASN A 470 -3.93 -34.02 -18.86
N GLY A 471 -3.77 -33.10 -17.90
CA GLY A 471 -4.22 -31.70 -18.04
C GLY A 471 -5.73 -31.52 -17.88
N ASN A 472 -6.43 -32.55 -17.41
CA ASN A 472 -7.82 -32.50 -16.99
C ASN A 472 -7.95 -32.10 -15.52
N CYS A 473 -9.16 -31.86 -15.04
CA CYS A 473 -9.45 -31.67 -13.62
C CYS A 473 -10.47 -32.70 -13.14
N SER A 474 -10.27 -33.23 -11.94
CA SER A 474 -11.26 -34.05 -11.23
C SER A 474 -12.06 -33.16 -10.28
N LEU A 475 -13.37 -33.18 -10.41
CA LEU A 475 -14.28 -32.58 -9.42
C LEU A 475 -14.78 -33.65 -8.48
N GLU A 476 -14.59 -33.43 -7.18
CA GLU A 476 -15.05 -34.31 -6.11
C GLU A 476 -16.13 -33.60 -5.30
N LEU A 477 -17.37 -34.10 -5.36
CA LEU A 477 -18.41 -33.75 -4.40
C LEU A 477 -18.21 -34.59 -3.13
N SER A 478 -18.30 -33.94 -1.98
CA SER A 478 -18.21 -34.59 -0.68
C SER A 478 -19.31 -34.11 0.26
N ALA A 479 -19.87 -35.03 1.03
CA ALA A 479 -20.79 -34.76 2.13
C ALA A 479 -20.26 -35.41 3.41
N SER A 480 -20.24 -34.68 4.51
CA SER A 480 -19.74 -35.17 5.80
C SER A 480 -20.62 -34.69 6.95
N ASP A 481 -20.74 -35.52 7.97
CA ASP A 481 -21.42 -35.23 9.23
C ASP A 481 -20.46 -34.68 10.30
N GLY A 482 -19.17 -34.52 9.98
CA GLY A 482 -18.14 -34.08 10.93
C GLY A 482 -17.55 -35.20 11.80
N ILE A 483 -18.08 -36.42 11.72
CA ILE A 483 -17.75 -37.53 12.65
C ILE A 483 -17.20 -38.73 11.87
N THR A 484 -17.86 -39.08 10.77
CA THR A 484 -17.51 -40.22 9.93
C THR A 484 -16.70 -39.79 8.72
N SER A 485 -16.04 -40.75 8.08
CA SER A 485 -15.33 -40.51 6.82
C SER A 485 -16.29 -39.89 5.80
N PRO A 486 -15.93 -38.76 5.16
CA PRO A 486 -16.77 -38.11 4.17
C PRO A 486 -17.18 -39.07 3.06
N LEU A 487 -18.44 -39.01 2.67
CA LEU A 487 -18.93 -39.68 1.48
C LEU A 487 -18.54 -38.83 0.28
N THR A 488 -17.89 -39.42 -0.72
CA THR A 488 -17.40 -38.68 -1.89
C THR A 488 -17.78 -39.34 -3.20
N VAL A 489 -17.96 -38.53 -4.23
CA VAL A 489 -18.05 -38.98 -5.62
C VAL A 489 -17.25 -38.01 -6.49
N SER A 490 -16.49 -38.54 -7.45
CA SER A 490 -15.59 -37.74 -8.27
C SER A 490 -15.71 -38.05 -9.76
N ARG A 491 -15.58 -37.03 -10.60
CA ARG A 491 -15.56 -37.16 -12.06
C ARG A 491 -14.50 -36.26 -12.70
N ILE A 492 -13.91 -36.74 -13.78
CA ILE A 492 -12.85 -36.05 -14.53
C ILE A 492 -13.45 -35.28 -15.72
N PHE A 493 -12.99 -34.05 -15.91
CA PHE A 493 -13.42 -33.11 -16.96
C PHE A 493 -12.24 -32.38 -17.60
N PRO A 494 -12.37 -31.91 -18.85
CA PRO A 494 -11.37 -31.05 -19.47
C PRO A 494 -11.27 -29.69 -18.75
N THR A 495 -10.05 -29.14 -18.66
CA THR A 495 -9.79 -27.78 -18.15
C THR A 495 -10.00 -26.73 -19.24
N ASN A 496 -9.96 -25.45 -18.87
CA ASN A 496 -10.16 -24.29 -19.75
C ASN A 496 -11.48 -24.33 -20.55
N THR A 497 -12.49 -25.02 -20.01
CA THR A 497 -13.79 -25.24 -20.66
C THR A 497 -14.90 -24.94 -19.66
N TRP A 498 -16.03 -24.43 -20.14
CA TRP A 498 -17.19 -24.19 -19.28
C TRP A 498 -17.87 -25.50 -18.89
N LEU A 499 -17.91 -25.76 -17.60
CA LEU A 499 -18.56 -26.90 -16.98
C LEU A 499 -19.84 -26.43 -16.31
N PHE A 500 -20.96 -27.08 -16.64
CA PHE A 500 -22.16 -26.99 -15.85
C PHE A 500 -22.03 -27.93 -14.66
N VAL A 501 -22.24 -27.40 -13.46
CA VAL A 501 -22.24 -28.16 -12.21
C VAL A 501 -23.55 -27.91 -11.49
N CYS A 502 -24.19 -28.99 -11.06
CA CYS A 502 -25.45 -28.95 -10.35
C CYS A 502 -25.42 -29.96 -9.20
N ILE A 503 -25.70 -29.48 -8.00
CA ILE A 503 -25.81 -30.25 -6.77
C ILE A 503 -27.28 -30.27 -6.41
N GLU A 504 -27.87 -31.46 -6.41
CA GLU A 504 -29.28 -31.65 -6.09
C GLU A 504 -29.41 -32.62 -4.92
N TYR A 505 -30.27 -32.30 -3.97
CA TYR A 505 -30.74 -33.23 -2.94
C TYR A 505 -32.23 -33.49 -3.12
N SER A 506 -32.59 -34.76 -3.18
CA SER A 506 -33.96 -35.22 -3.36
C SER A 506 -34.47 -35.95 -2.10
N PRO A 507 -35.80 -35.99 -1.83
CA PRO A 507 -36.38 -36.68 -0.67
C PRO A 507 -36.06 -38.18 -0.54
N ASP A 508 -35.45 -38.78 -1.56
CA ASP A 508 -35.06 -40.18 -1.61
C ASP A 508 -33.69 -40.48 -0.99
N THR A 509 -33.11 -39.50 -0.29
CA THR A 509 -31.80 -39.55 0.42
C THR A 509 -30.56 -39.56 -0.46
N HIS A 510 -30.68 -39.21 -1.74
CA HIS A 510 -29.54 -39.08 -2.64
C HIS A 510 -29.16 -37.62 -2.89
N PHE A 511 -27.85 -37.36 -2.83
CA PHE A 511 -27.25 -36.23 -3.54
C PHE A 511 -26.93 -36.63 -4.95
N TYR A 512 -27.40 -35.85 -5.91
CA TYR A 512 -27.05 -35.93 -7.31
C TYR A 512 -26.00 -34.87 -7.63
N PHE A 513 -24.85 -35.34 -8.13
CA PHE A 513 -23.82 -34.50 -8.72
C PHE A 513 -23.98 -34.56 -10.24
N ILE A 514 -24.65 -33.56 -10.78
CA ILE A 514 -25.03 -33.48 -12.18
C ILE A 514 -24.04 -32.56 -12.89
N THR A 515 -23.43 -33.05 -13.96
CA THR A 515 -22.38 -32.30 -14.67
C THR A 515 -22.49 -32.42 -16.18
N ASN A 516 -22.14 -31.35 -16.89
CA ASN A 516 -22.12 -31.32 -18.35
C ASN A 516 -21.02 -30.40 -18.88
N VAL A 517 -20.35 -30.80 -19.97
CA VAL A 517 -19.33 -29.98 -20.62
C VAL A 517 -19.96 -29.14 -21.73
N ASN A 518 -19.81 -27.82 -21.64
CA ASN A 518 -20.28 -26.80 -22.58
C ASN A 518 -21.80 -26.72 -22.85
N GLY A 519 -22.62 -27.62 -22.29
CA GLY A 519 -24.06 -27.70 -22.57
C GLY A 519 -24.39 -28.61 -23.76
N SER A 520 -23.36 -29.12 -24.44
CA SER A 520 -23.49 -30.00 -25.60
C SER A 520 -22.91 -31.40 -25.36
N GLY A 521 -22.20 -31.60 -24.24
CA GLY A 521 -21.64 -32.89 -23.86
C GLY A 521 -22.68 -33.87 -23.30
N PRO A 522 -22.28 -35.11 -22.98
CA PRO A 522 -23.12 -36.00 -22.18
C PRO A 522 -23.33 -35.41 -20.78
N THR A 523 -24.57 -35.50 -20.29
CA THR A 523 -24.90 -35.15 -18.90
C THR A 523 -24.66 -36.38 -18.02
N TYR A 524 -23.87 -36.21 -16.98
CA TYR A 524 -23.59 -37.26 -16.01
C TYR A 524 -24.38 -37.03 -14.73
N TYR A 525 -24.85 -38.11 -14.12
CA TYR A 525 -25.60 -38.13 -12.86
C TYR A 525 -24.88 -39.07 -11.90
N ASP A 526 -24.01 -38.51 -11.08
CA ASP A 526 -23.32 -39.25 -10.02
C ASP A 526 -24.10 -39.12 -8.71
N THR A 527 -24.08 -40.15 -7.88
CA THR A 527 -24.89 -40.16 -6.64
C THR A 527 -24.07 -40.46 -5.40
N ILE A 528 -24.41 -39.76 -4.31
CA ILE A 528 -24.01 -40.09 -2.96
C ILE A 528 -25.29 -40.38 -2.17
N LYS A 529 -25.37 -41.55 -1.53
CA LYS A 529 -26.50 -41.90 -0.65
C LYS A 529 -26.19 -41.47 0.79
N ILE A 530 -27.11 -40.77 1.42
CA ILE A 530 -26.96 -40.32 2.82
C ILE A 530 -28.02 -40.98 3.69
N ASP A 531 -27.58 -41.91 4.54
CA ASP A 531 -28.50 -42.67 5.39
C ASP A 531 -29.11 -41.84 6.53
N ALA A 532 -28.46 -40.75 6.96
CA ALA A 532 -28.90 -39.85 8.02
C ALA A 532 -28.81 -38.37 7.60
N PRO A 533 -29.72 -37.85 6.76
CA PRO A 533 -29.60 -36.52 6.16
C PRO A 533 -29.59 -35.36 7.18
N GLU A 534 -30.24 -35.53 8.32
CA GLU A 534 -30.17 -34.61 9.46
C GLU A 534 -28.76 -34.45 10.06
N SER A 535 -27.88 -35.47 9.94
CA SER A 535 -26.54 -35.41 10.53
C SER A 535 -25.63 -34.41 9.81
N ILE A 536 -25.93 -34.10 8.54
CA ILE A 536 -25.17 -33.16 7.71
C ILE A 536 -25.82 -31.76 7.63
N ALA A 537 -27.04 -31.60 8.14
CA ALA A 537 -27.79 -30.33 8.11
C ALA A 537 -27.15 -29.28 9.04
N LEU A 538 -26.87 -28.10 8.49
CA LEU A 538 -26.28 -26.97 9.24
C LEU A 538 -27.38 -26.09 9.84
N GLU A 539 -27.12 -25.45 10.98
CA GLU A 539 -28.07 -24.50 11.56
C GLU A 539 -28.12 -23.18 10.75
N GLU A 540 -26.95 -22.72 10.30
CA GLU A 540 -26.80 -21.60 9.36
C GLU A 540 -25.89 -22.00 8.19
N GLU A 541 -26.23 -21.56 6.98
CA GLU A 541 -25.47 -21.84 5.77
C GLU A 541 -24.84 -20.59 5.13
N TYR A 542 -23.55 -20.73 4.80
CA TYR A 542 -22.79 -19.75 4.02
C TYR A 542 -22.19 -20.46 2.81
N TRP A 543 -22.76 -20.23 1.64
CA TRP A 543 -22.32 -20.87 0.41
C TRP A 543 -21.22 -20.04 -0.26
N GLY A 544 -19.97 -20.48 -0.11
CA GLY A 544 -18.79 -19.83 -0.66
C GLY A 544 -18.36 -20.40 -2.02
N PHE A 545 -17.89 -19.52 -2.91
CA PHE A 545 -17.39 -19.85 -4.24
C PHE A 545 -15.90 -19.56 -4.33
N ASN A 546 -15.11 -20.56 -4.73
CA ASN A 546 -13.63 -20.52 -4.69
C ASN A 546 -13.08 -19.93 -3.38
N GLY A 547 -13.59 -20.43 -2.26
CA GLY A 547 -13.33 -19.95 -0.91
C GLY A 547 -14.48 -20.34 0.00
N ASN A 548 -14.29 -20.18 1.30
CA ASN A 548 -15.37 -20.28 2.29
C ASN A 548 -15.52 -18.98 3.06
N TYR A 549 -16.62 -18.81 3.80
CA TYR A 549 -16.82 -17.63 4.63
C TYR A 549 -15.64 -17.42 5.59
N GLY A 550 -15.06 -16.23 5.57
CA GLY A 550 -13.84 -15.86 6.29
C GLY A 550 -12.53 -16.36 5.67
N ASN A 551 -12.58 -17.06 4.53
CA ASN A 551 -11.45 -17.69 3.85
C ASN A 551 -10.60 -18.61 4.74
N ASN A 552 -11.22 -19.24 5.75
CA ASN A 552 -10.54 -20.08 6.74
C ASN A 552 -9.79 -21.25 6.09
N TYR A 553 -10.35 -21.85 5.03
CA TYR A 553 -9.69 -22.93 4.29
C TYR A 553 -8.36 -22.48 3.68
N TYR A 554 -8.35 -21.38 2.93
CA TYR A 554 -7.15 -20.91 2.23
C TYR A 554 -6.15 -20.18 3.12
N LYS A 555 -6.52 -19.81 4.35
CA LYS A 555 -5.57 -19.34 5.37
C LYS A 555 -4.64 -20.48 5.81
N GLU A 556 -5.18 -21.65 6.08
CA GLU A 556 -4.41 -22.84 6.49
C GLU A 556 -3.85 -23.63 5.29
N HIS A 557 -4.54 -23.60 4.14
CA HIS A 557 -4.18 -24.34 2.93
C HIS A 557 -3.86 -23.40 1.76
N SER A 558 -2.91 -22.48 1.96
CA SER A 558 -2.54 -21.45 0.97
C SER A 558 -2.03 -22.02 -0.36
N SER A 559 -1.43 -23.22 -0.35
CA SER A 559 -0.99 -23.93 -1.55
C SER A 559 -2.12 -24.42 -2.44
N CYS A 560 -3.36 -24.43 -1.94
CA CYS A 560 -4.54 -24.88 -2.67
C CYS A 560 -5.27 -23.73 -3.39
N ARG A 561 -4.76 -22.49 -3.31
CA ARG A 561 -5.39 -21.30 -3.91
C ARG A 561 -5.26 -21.34 -5.43
N SER A 562 -6.38 -21.11 -6.12
CA SER A 562 -6.44 -21.02 -7.58
C SER A 562 -7.40 -19.95 -8.04
N VAL A 563 -7.40 -19.70 -9.35
CA VAL A 563 -8.36 -18.82 -10.01
C VAL A 563 -9.47 -19.67 -10.64
N ILE A 564 -10.73 -19.34 -10.39
CA ILE A 564 -11.87 -20.03 -11.02
C ILE A 564 -12.87 -18.98 -11.52
N LEU A 565 -13.45 -19.22 -12.70
CA LEU A 565 -14.50 -18.37 -13.26
C LEU A 565 -15.88 -18.96 -12.96
N TYR A 566 -16.85 -18.10 -12.66
CA TYR A 566 -18.24 -18.48 -12.39
C TYR A 566 -19.22 -17.65 -13.19
N ASP A 567 -20.29 -18.28 -13.64
CA ASP A 567 -21.37 -17.66 -14.42
C ASP A 567 -22.71 -18.35 -14.10
N ASP A 568 -23.80 -17.61 -14.23
CA ASP A 568 -25.20 -18.09 -14.15
C ASP A 568 -25.48 -19.00 -12.94
N ILE A 569 -25.28 -18.47 -11.72
CA ILE A 569 -25.51 -19.18 -10.45
C ILE A 569 -26.99 -19.12 -10.10
N ALA A 570 -27.62 -20.26 -9.83
CA ALA A 570 -29.06 -20.35 -9.58
C ALA A 570 -29.39 -21.41 -8.53
N VAL A 571 -30.43 -21.12 -7.73
CA VAL A 571 -30.91 -21.98 -6.65
C VAL A 571 -32.40 -22.23 -6.76
N TRP A 572 -32.83 -23.46 -6.50
CA TRP A 572 -34.23 -23.87 -6.35
C TRP A 572 -34.41 -24.67 -5.06
N ASN A 573 -35.62 -24.60 -4.47
CA ASN A 573 -36.06 -25.38 -3.31
C ASN A 573 -36.78 -26.68 -3.72
N LYS A 574 -36.41 -27.24 -4.87
CA LYS A 574 -36.99 -28.44 -5.46
C LYS A 574 -35.97 -29.10 -6.38
N ASP A 575 -36.18 -30.38 -6.65
CA ASP A 575 -35.52 -31.10 -7.73
C ASP A 575 -35.90 -30.53 -9.11
N ILE A 576 -34.94 -30.56 -10.04
CA ILE A 576 -35.17 -30.14 -11.43
C ILE A 576 -35.14 -31.39 -12.29
N ASN A 577 -36.24 -31.67 -12.99
CA ASN A 577 -36.30 -32.90 -13.79
C ASN A 577 -35.34 -32.84 -15.01
N ASP A 578 -34.96 -34.02 -15.50
CA ASP A 578 -34.06 -34.18 -16.65
C ASP A 578 -34.48 -33.38 -17.88
N ARG A 579 -35.79 -33.18 -18.11
CA ARG A 579 -36.27 -32.42 -19.27
C ARG A 579 -35.94 -30.93 -19.14
N GLU A 580 -36.07 -30.37 -17.95
CA GLU A 580 -35.71 -28.99 -17.63
C GLU A 580 -34.19 -28.78 -17.70
N ILE A 581 -33.40 -29.68 -17.10
CA ILE A 581 -31.93 -29.65 -17.19
C ILE A 581 -31.48 -29.74 -18.66
N ASN A 582 -32.03 -30.67 -19.45
CA ASN A 582 -31.66 -30.79 -20.86
C ASN A 582 -32.13 -29.57 -21.68
N SER A 583 -33.25 -28.93 -21.34
CA SER A 583 -33.67 -27.69 -21.99
C SER A 583 -32.72 -26.53 -21.66
N TYR A 584 -32.21 -26.47 -20.43
CA TYR A 584 -31.22 -25.48 -20.00
C TYR A 584 -29.92 -25.62 -20.80
N LEU A 585 -29.39 -26.83 -20.84
CA LEU A 585 -28.12 -27.15 -21.49
C LEU A 585 -28.18 -26.95 -23.02
N SER A 586 -29.26 -27.39 -23.67
CA SER A 586 -29.37 -27.42 -25.13
C SER A 586 -29.67 -26.07 -25.79
N LYS A 587 -30.24 -25.10 -25.06
CA LYS A 587 -30.62 -23.80 -25.63
C LYS A 587 -29.60 -22.70 -25.38
N GLY A 588 -28.61 -22.91 -24.51
CA GLY A 588 -27.69 -21.84 -24.10
C GLY A 588 -28.44 -20.65 -23.49
N THR A 589 -29.56 -20.91 -22.83
CA THR A 589 -30.37 -19.90 -22.13
C THR A 589 -29.94 -19.82 -20.67
N THR A 590 -30.08 -18.66 -20.05
CA THR A 590 -29.80 -18.46 -18.62
C THR A 590 -30.79 -19.20 -17.73
N ALA A 591 -30.40 -19.48 -16.48
CA ALA A 591 -31.22 -20.19 -15.51
C ALA A 591 -32.52 -19.45 -15.16
N LEU A 592 -32.52 -18.11 -15.25
CA LEU A 592 -33.71 -17.29 -15.04
C LEU A 592 -34.88 -17.64 -15.99
N ALA A 593 -34.55 -18.14 -17.19
CA ALA A 593 -35.55 -18.55 -18.17
C ALA A 593 -36.27 -19.86 -17.80
N LEU A 594 -35.85 -20.54 -16.73
CA LEU A 594 -36.36 -21.83 -16.28
C LEU A 594 -37.03 -21.69 -14.91
N ASN A 595 -38.35 -21.55 -14.93
CA ASN A 595 -39.23 -21.83 -13.79
C ASN A 595 -38.80 -21.18 -12.45
N THR A 596 -38.49 -19.88 -12.50
CA THR A 596 -38.38 -18.98 -11.33
C THR A 596 -37.52 -19.55 -10.20
N PRO A 597 -36.17 -19.54 -10.35
CA PRO A 597 -35.27 -19.81 -9.23
C PRO A 597 -35.63 -18.98 -7.98
N ILE A 598 -35.30 -19.49 -6.80
CA ILE A 598 -35.46 -18.74 -5.54
C ILE A 598 -34.34 -17.70 -5.36
N HIS A 599 -33.15 -18.01 -5.87
CA HIS A 599 -32.01 -17.09 -5.96
C HIS A 599 -31.39 -17.22 -7.34
N TYR A 600 -31.12 -16.09 -7.99
CA TYR A 600 -30.48 -16.04 -9.30
C TYR A 600 -29.46 -14.93 -9.38
N TYR A 601 -28.21 -15.31 -9.66
CA TYR A 601 -27.09 -14.40 -9.87
C TYR A 601 -26.56 -14.59 -11.28
N SER A 602 -26.82 -13.61 -12.15
CA SER A 602 -26.32 -13.60 -13.53
C SER A 602 -24.80 -13.54 -13.60
N CYS A 603 -24.13 -13.05 -12.55
CA CYS A 603 -22.68 -12.78 -12.54
C CYS A 603 -22.23 -11.77 -13.60
N ASP A 604 -23.17 -11.03 -14.18
CA ASP A 604 -22.90 -9.96 -15.13
C ASP A 604 -22.37 -8.72 -14.41
N ALA A 605 -21.41 -8.03 -15.02
CA ALA A 605 -20.86 -6.79 -14.47
C ALA A 605 -21.95 -5.71 -14.24
N ALA A 606 -23.01 -5.72 -15.05
CA ALA A 606 -24.16 -4.83 -14.91
C ALA A 606 -25.14 -5.23 -13.79
N GLY A 607 -25.08 -6.48 -13.31
CA GLY A 607 -25.88 -7.01 -12.21
C GLY A 607 -25.25 -6.80 -10.83
N VAL A 608 -24.04 -6.23 -10.78
CA VAL A 608 -23.39 -5.85 -9.52
C VAL A 608 -24.00 -4.56 -9.01
N SER A 609 -24.66 -4.65 -7.86
CA SER A 609 -25.12 -3.47 -7.13
C SER A 609 -24.19 -3.27 -5.94
N ILE A 610 -23.74 -2.05 -5.69
CA ILE A 610 -22.96 -1.78 -4.48
C ILE A 610 -23.96 -1.43 -3.39
N ILE A 611 -24.38 -2.42 -2.59
CA ILE A 611 -25.40 -2.28 -1.56
C ILE A 611 -24.86 -2.82 -0.23
N ASN A 612 -25.03 -2.00 0.81
CA ASN A 612 -24.44 -2.15 2.13
C ASN A 612 -25.26 -3.11 3.01
N GLU A 613 -24.65 -4.21 3.45
CA GLU A 613 -25.10 -4.92 4.64
C GLU A 613 -23.91 -5.32 5.51
N THR A 614 -24.04 -5.11 6.82
CA THR A 614 -23.04 -5.54 7.79
C THR A 614 -23.60 -6.52 8.81
N PRO A 615 -22.91 -7.64 9.07
CA PRO A 615 -23.34 -8.60 10.08
C PRO A 615 -23.20 -8.00 11.49
N SER A 616 -24.16 -8.33 12.36
CA SER A 616 -24.24 -7.87 13.75
C SER A 616 -23.01 -8.27 14.58
N LYS A 617 -22.40 -7.31 15.31
CA LYS A 617 -21.18 -7.51 16.11
C LYS A 617 -21.38 -8.34 17.39
N ILE A 618 -22.62 -8.44 17.88
CA ILE A 618 -22.99 -9.16 19.10
C ILE A 618 -24.16 -10.10 18.79
N GLU A 619 -23.99 -11.37 19.13
CA GLU A 619 -25.04 -12.38 19.03
C GLU A 619 -25.71 -12.54 20.40
N LEU A 620 -27.04 -12.47 20.40
CA LEU A 620 -27.88 -12.65 21.57
C LEU A 620 -28.62 -13.98 21.44
N SER A 621 -28.89 -14.65 22.56
CA SER A 621 -29.70 -15.86 22.56
C SER A 621 -31.05 -15.63 21.87
N GLN A 622 -31.29 -16.35 20.75
CA GLN A 622 -32.59 -16.39 20.07
C GLN A 622 -33.22 -17.76 20.26
N SER A 623 -34.41 -17.80 20.87
CA SER A 623 -35.23 -19.01 21.01
C SER A 623 -36.71 -18.62 20.94
N GLN A 624 -37.55 -19.50 20.39
CA GLN A 624 -38.99 -19.29 20.13
C GLN A 624 -39.87 -19.02 21.38
N ASN A 625 -39.30 -18.98 22.59
CA ASN A 625 -40.03 -18.74 23.84
C ASN A 625 -39.53 -17.48 24.55
N GLU A 626 -40.33 -16.40 24.47
CA GLU A 626 -40.41 -15.11 25.21
C GLU A 626 -39.32 -14.67 26.25
N PHE A 627 -38.07 -15.09 26.14
CA PHE A 627 -37.03 -14.78 27.12
C PHE A 627 -35.78 -14.23 26.42
N TYR A 628 -35.74 -12.91 26.27
CA TYR A 628 -34.65 -12.18 25.61
C TYR A 628 -33.90 -11.26 26.59
N PRO A 629 -32.60 -11.02 26.38
CA PRO A 629 -31.86 -9.94 27.04
C PRO A 629 -32.58 -8.60 26.83
N GLU A 630 -32.89 -7.90 27.92
CA GLU A 630 -33.56 -6.60 27.86
C GLU A 630 -32.51 -5.53 27.53
N ARG A 631 -32.60 -4.93 26.33
CA ARG A 631 -31.68 -3.87 25.89
C ARG A 631 -32.05 -2.57 26.58
N LEU A 632 -31.13 -2.03 27.38
CA LEU A 632 -31.27 -0.82 28.16
C LEU A 632 -30.16 0.18 27.83
N PHE A 633 -30.37 1.45 28.22
CA PHE A 633 -29.50 2.56 27.86
C PHE A 633 -29.27 3.46 29.07
N ASP A 634 -28.01 3.81 29.33
CA ASP A 634 -27.63 4.81 30.32
C ASP A 634 -26.51 5.73 29.78
N ARG A 635 -25.98 6.58 30.65
CA ARG A 635 -24.92 7.56 30.34
C ARG A 635 -23.59 6.94 29.85
N TYR A 636 -23.42 5.61 29.92
CA TYR A 636 -22.22 4.90 29.50
C TYR A 636 -22.42 4.08 28.21
N GLY A 637 -23.63 4.03 27.66
CA GLY A 637 -23.95 3.42 26.37
C GLY A 637 -25.06 2.37 26.43
N GLU A 638 -25.09 1.50 25.42
CA GLU A 638 -26.01 0.36 25.37
C GLU A 638 -25.53 -0.75 26.32
N TYR A 639 -26.43 -1.31 27.12
CA TYR A 639 -26.14 -2.49 27.93
C TYR A 639 -27.31 -3.47 27.92
N TYR A 640 -26.99 -4.75 28.11
CA TYR A 640 -27.96 -5.83 28.13
C TYR A 640 -28.19 -6.29 29.56
N LYS A 641 -29.44 -6.21 30.02
CA LYS A 641 -29.82 -6.75 31.31
C LYS A 641 -30.08 -8.24 31.18
N LEU A 642 -29.20 -9.01 31.80
CA LEU A 642 -29.26 -10.48 31.86
C LEU A 642 -29.90 -10.92 33.18
N CYS A 643 -30.89 -11.80 33.10
CA CYS A 643 -31.53 -12.38 34.29
C CYS A 643 -30.89 -13.74 34.60
N ALA A 644 -30.17 -13.86 35.72
CA ALA A 644 -29.42 -15.07 36.09
C ALA A 644 -30.28 -16.33 36.33
N THR A 645 -31.59 -16.18 36.57
CA THR A 645 -32.52 -17.31 36.71
C THR A 645 -33.05 -17.83 35.37
N LYS A 646 -32.59 -17.28 34.24
CA LYS A 646 -32.99 -17.65 32.88
C LYS A 646 -31.72 -17.86 32.02
N ASN A 647 -31.71 -18.87 31.15
CA ASN A 647 -30.57 -19.25 30.27
C ASN A 647 -30.29 -18.20 29.17
N ASN A 648 -30.01 -16.94 29.53
CA ASN A 648 -29.64 -15.88 28.60
C ASN A 648 -28.12 -15.93 28.35
N TYR A 649 -27.69 -15.74 27.10
CA TYR A 649 -26.27 -15.55 26.77
C TYR A 649 -26.06 -14.38 25.81
N ILE A 650 -24.87 -13.78 25.92
CA ILE A 650 -24.32 -12.80 24.98
C ILE A 650 -23.03 -13.42 24.46
N ARG A 651 -22.89 -13.55 23.15
CA ARG A 651 -21.68 -14.03 22.49
C ARG A 651 -21.15 -12.93 21.58
N LEU A 652 -19.83 -12.75 21.56
CA LEU A 652 -19.20 -11.97 20.50
C LEU A 652 -19.31 -12.76 19.19
N ASN A 653 -19.57 -12.07 18.08
CA ASN A 653 -19.60 -12.71 16.77
C ASN A 653 -18.31 -13.53 16.54
N GLU A 654 -18.42 -14.69 15.90
CA GLU A 654 -17.29 -15.56 15.60
C GLU A 654 -16.14 -14.86 14.87
N ALA A 655 -16.42 -13.85 14.04
CA ALA A 655 -15.41 -13.02 13.39
C ALA A 655 -14.53 -12.23 14.38
N ILE A 656 -15.09 -11.78 15.51
CA ILE A 656 -14.35 -11.12 16.59
C ILE A 656 -13.61 -12.17 17.42
N CYS A 657 -14.25 -13.32 17.69
CA CYS A 657 -13.60 -14.42 18.39
C CYS A 657 -12.35 -14.93 17.65
N ASN A 658 -12.42 -15.02 16.31
CA ASN A 658 -11.32 -15.47 15.46
C ASN A 658 -10.17 -14.45 15.36
N GLN A 659 -10.37 -13.19 15.77
CA GLN A 659 -9.27 -12.22 15.92
C GLN A 659 -8.43 -12.46 17.18
N PHE A 660 -8.94 -13.24 18.14
CA PHE A 660 -8.20 -13.63 19.35
C PHE A 660 -7.38 -14.91 19.16
N ASP A 661 -7.38 -15.52 17.98
CA ASP A 661 -6.62 -16.74 17.73
C ASP A 661 -5.15 -16.40 17.39
N GLY A 662 -4.24 -16.93 18.21
CA GLY A 662 -2.84 -16.53 18.29
C GLY A 662 -2.53 -15.86 19.63
N ASN A 663 -1.30 -16.04 20.15
CA ASN A 663 -0.83 -15.52 21.46
C ASN A 663 -0.83 -13.97 21.55
N GLN A 664 -1.97 -13.31 21.34
CA GLN A 664 -2.15 -11.88 21.51
C GLN A 664 -2.77 -11.61 22.88
N ASN A 665 -2.15 -10.69 23.63
CA ASN A 665 -2.72 -10.22 24.88
C ASN A 665 -3.98 -9.40 24.56
N PHE A 666 -5.14 -9.85 25.04
CA PHE A 666 -6.37 -9.06 24.99
C PHE A 666 -6.88 -8.76 26.39
N SER A 667 -7.58 -7.64 26.54
CA SER A 667 -8.24 -7.24 27.77
C SER A 667 -9.73 -7.16 27.52
N PHE A 668 -10.50 -7.96 28.25
CA PHE A 668 -11.96 -7.93 28.20
C PHE A 668 -12.47 -7.16 29.41
N GLY A 669 -13.06 -5.99 29.17
CA GLY A 669 -13.65 -5.14 30.19
C GLY A 669 -15.17 -5.24 30.16
N PHE A 670 -15.77 -5.65 31.27
CA PHE A 670 -17.20 -5.52 31.50
C PHE A 670 -17.42 -4.50 32.62
N LEU A 671 -18.27 -3.51 32.37
CA LEU A 671 -18.85 -2.69 33.42
C LEU A 671 -20.07 -3.46 33.97
N VAL A 672 -20.05 -3.74 35.28
CA VAL A 672 -21.18 -4.37 36.00
C VAL A 672 -21.99 -3.30 36.70
#